data_AF-D8FWM4-F1
#
_entry.id   AF-D8FWM4-F1
#
_cell.length_a   1.000
_cell.length_b   1.000
_cell.length_c   1.000
_cell.angle_alpha   90.00
_cell.angle_beta   90.00
_cell.angle_gamma   90.00
#
_symmetry.space_group_name_H-M   'P 1'
#
loop_
_entity.id
_entity.type
_entity.pdbx_description
1 polymer ?
#
loop_
_entity_poly.entity_id
_entity_poly.type
_entity_poly.pdbx_seq_one_letter_code
_entity_poly.pdbx_strand_id
1 'polypeptide(L)'
;MQPKKLLPRKPAQMLAVKGLLSTVKTKYRLIVLFWFCGLFLPTLESLLFSKIALGQPIVPANDGTGTIVSPNGNRLDISGGKLSGDGANLFHSFQQFGLNENQIANFLTNPSIQNILGRVVGGNPSLINGLISVTGGNSNLFLMNPSGIIFGANARLNVPADFTATTAAGIGFNTGWFNAGGPNDYSSLIGTPNIFSFPATSSSFIINNGILAVESGQNLTLLSRFPINNGQLQAPNGNITVASVPGENVVRISQPRHLLNLEVPFTEKSPLSSNRNFLTPANLPKLLTGGSQENAENVIVNNRGQVVLLPPNNLSQINSDFPLLSEIEIPSINDNSVIETNLKAAVTVPIFDNNIFNNNINSSVSPPLPILLSSATLPIITGGGMPTSQAQFFPSIPDNFSSLSAMPFLPLNPSNIDIRMLPSGTPGRQILTPPNSDFPIHRLDFRSPPKTGEMMRLNPSNNGAAMVNAIPTEMPIVLSRELEFSDRFGDNLLNSKVTPQTIRDTLGKITAQTGNRSAIVYVTAFPEQLELVLFTPKGTPIRKTIPEANRQKLLAVAREFRSEITNPRKVNTKSYLESAQQLYQWLILPLEAALEADGINTILFSMDGGLRSLPLAALHDGKQFLIQKYSFSLIPSLSLTDTRYQSLKNASVLAMGASEFKDLSPLPAVPIELSTIVGNLWPGKSFLNQEFTLENLKLQRNKQPYQIIHLATHGEFNPGAAGNSYIQLWDTKLHLDQLRQLGWNNPPVELLVLSSCRTALGDEEIELGFAGLAFQAGVKSALASLWYVSDRGTLALMSEFYHQLKIAPIKAEALRQAQIAMLEGDIRIDSGILSRVSTSVKASRGSIALPRELIGAENPNLTHPYYWSAFMMIGSPW
;
A
#
# COMPACT_ATOMS: atom_id res chain seq x y z
N MET A 1 16.32 83.29 -18.89
CA MET A 1 17.47 84.23 -18.89
C MET A 1 18.77 83.43 -18.64
N GLN A 2 19.93 84.06 -18.84
CA GLN A 2 21.30 83.49 -18.76
C GLN A 2 21.99 83.79 -17.40
N PRO A 3 23.26 83.40 -17.11
CA PRO A 3 24.29 82.68 -17.91
C PRO A 3 24.63 81.30 -17.27
N LYS A 4 25.85 80.75 -16.99
CA LYS A 4 27.30 81.07 -17.10
C LYS A 4 28.11 79.76 -16.78
N LYS A 5 29.39 79.51 -17.14
CA LYS A 5 30.17 79.53 -18.42
C LYS A 5 31.49 78.71 -18.19
N LEU A 6 32.12 78.15 -19.25
CA LEU A 6 33.44 77.43 -19.30
C LEU A 6 33.45 75.94 -18.84
N LEU A 7 34.12 74.93 -19.45
CA LEU A 7 35.36 74.70 -20.28
C LEU A 7 36.61 74.27 -19.45
N PRO A 8 37.67 73.57 -19.98
CA PRO A 8 37.97 73.12 -21.38
C PRO A 8 38.62 71.69 -21.60
N ARG A 9 38.68 71.27 -22.89
CA ARG A 9 39.75 70.51 -23.65
C ARG A 9 40.40 69.15 -23.20
N LYS A 10 40.18 68.11 -24.05
CA LYS A 10 41.13 67.25 -24.83
C LYS A 10 42.65 67.28 -24.51
N PRO A 11 43.40 66.14 -24.60
CA PRO A 11 43.86 65.58 -25.90
C PRO A 11 43.80 64.03 -26.04
N ALA A 12 44.73 63.42 -26.82
CA ALA A 12 44.62 62.08 -27.42
C ALA A 12 45.79 61.12 -27.06
N GLN A 13 45.94 60.02 -27.82
CA GLN A 13 46.66 58.76 -27.51
C GLN A 13 45.81 57.81 -26.63
N MET A 14 45.93 56.47 -26.69
CA MET A 14 47.03 55.65 -27.22
C MET A 14 46.52 54.41 -28.00
N LEU A 15 46.97 54.21 -29.24
CA LEU A 15 46.55 53.12 -30.13
C LEU A 15 47.33 51.81 -29.86
N ALA A 16 47.37 51.35 -28.61
CA ALA A 16 48.37 50.35 -28.17
C ALA A 16 47.88 49.32 -27.12
N VAL A 17 46.61 48.89 -27.17
CA VAL A 17 46.06 47.91 -26.18
C VAL A 17 45.46 46.64 -26.81
N LYS A 18 45.02 46.68 -28.07
CA LYS A 18 44.30 45.55 -28.70
C LYS A 18 45.18 44.35 -29.12
N GLY A 19 46.51 44.46 -29.04
CA GLY A 19 47.45 43.40 -29.46
C GLY A 19 47.86 42.39 -28.38
N LEU A 20 47.69 42.69 -27.09
CA LEU A 20 48.32 41.91 -26.00
C LEU A 20 47.35 40.99 -25.24
N LEU A 21 46.03 41.21 -25.36
CA LEU A 21 45.00 40.48 -24.59
C LEU A 21 44.49 39.18 -25.25
N SER A 22 44.84 38.92 -26.50
CA SER A 22 44.50 37.66 -27.20
C SER A 22 45.44 36.51 -26.81
N THR A 23 46.74 36.78 -26.65
CA THR A 23 47.78 35.76 -26.47
C THR A 23 47.72 35.03 -25.12
N VAL A 24 47.21 35.69 -24.07
CA VAL A 24 47.13 35.12 -22.72
C VAL A 24 46.00 34.10 -22.58
N LYS A 25 44.82 34.36 -23.17
CA LYS A 25 43.65 33.47 -23.06
C LYS A 25 43.81 32.11 -23.77
N THR A 26 44.72 32.02 -24.75
CA THR A 26 44.94 30.77 -25.51
C THR A 26 45.85 29.78 -24.77
N LYS A 27 46.92 30.24 -24.10
CA LYS A 27 47.84 29.33 -23.39
C LYS A 27 47.21 28.62 -22.19
N TYR A 28 46.34 29.30 -21.43
CA TYR A 28 45.62 28.68 -20.30
C TYR A 28 44.60 27.61 -20.74
N ARG A 29 44.09 27.64 -21.98
CA ARG A 29 43.19 26.59 -22.48
C ARG A 29 43.89 25.30 -22.90
N LEU A 30 45.17 25.34 -23.27
CA LEU A 30 45.94 24.14 -23.65
C LEU A 30 46.48 23.38 -22.43
N ILE A 31 46.94 24.10 -21.41
CA ILE A 31 47.55 23.48 -20.21
C ILE A 31 46.50 22.75 -19.35
N VAL A 32 45.29 23.30 -19.21
CA VAL A 32 44.20 22.65 -18.47
C VAL A 32 43.70 21.38 -19.19
N LEU A 33 43.71 21.35 -20.53
CA LEU A 33 43.37 20.16 -21.31
C LEU A 33 44.34 19.00 -21.06
N PHE A 34 45.65 19.29 -21.00
CA PHE A 34 46.67 18.26 -20.76
C PHE A 34 46.67 17.70 -19.33
N TRP A 35 46.14 18.42 -18.34
CA TRP A 35 45.95 17.87 -16.98
C TRP A 35 44.68 17.01 -16.84
N PHE A 36 43.64 17.23 -17.66
CA PHE A 36 42.40 16.45 -17.57
C PHE A 36 42.44 15.11 -18.31
N CYS A 37 43.27 14.95 -19.35
CA CYS A 37 43.40 13.68 -20.08
C CYS A 37 44.34 12.65 -19.41
N GLY A 38 45.08 13.02 -18.36
CA GLY A 38 46.09 12.15 -17.72
C GLY A 38 45.57 11.19 -16.64
N LEU A 39 44.28 11.30 -16.24
CA LEU A 39 43.72 10.58 -15.08
C LEU A 39 42.42 9.81 -15.39
N PHE A 40 42.07 9.63 -16.68
CA PHE A 40 40.83 8.95 -17.11
C PHE A 40 41.05 7.69 -17.98
N LEU A 41 42.24 7.09 -17.92
CA LEU A 41 42.46 5.68 -18.21
C LEU A 41 43.19 5.12 -16.97
N PRO A 42 42.54 4.27 -16.14
CA PRO A 42 41.71 3.14 -16.56
C PRO A 42 40.36 3.04 -15.83
N THR A 43 39.30 3.64 -16.38
CA THR A 43 37.90 3.42 -15.93
C THR A 43 36.91 3.16 -17.06
N LEU A 44 37.40 2.98 -18.30
CA LEU A 44 36.56 2.85 -19.51
C LEU A 44 36.35 1.40 -19.99
N GLU A 45 36.79 0.39 -19.23
CA GLU A 45 36.49 -1.04 -19.52
C GLU A 45 35.30 -1.58 -18.69
N SER A 46 34.88 -0.90 -17.63
CA SER A 46 33.74 -1.29 -16.79
C SER A 46 32.38 -0.83 -17.33
N LEU A 47 32.34 -0.20 -18.52
CA LEU A 47 31.18 0.52 -19.06
C LEU A 47 30.43 -0.21 -20.20
N LEU A 48 30.79 -1.45 -20.52
CA LEU A 48 30.11 -2.29 -21.53
C LEU A 48 29.56 -3.62 -20.99
N PHE A 49 29.33 -3.71 -19.67
CA PHE A 49 28.47 -4.74 -19.10
C PHE A 49 27.22 -4.11 -18.49
N SER A 50 26.12 -4.14 -19.25
CA SER A 50 24.80 -4.08 -18.65
C SER A 50 24.69 -5.23 -17.66
N LYS A 51 24.67 -4.92 -16.35
CA LYS A 51 24.32 -5.92 -15.34
C LYS A 51 22.87 -6.32 -15.57
N ILE A 52 22.69 -7.43 -16.28
CA ILE A 52 21.45 -8.21 -16.30
C ILE A 52 21.00 -8.34 -14.84
N ALA A 53 19.71 -8.14 -14.59
CA ALA A 53 19.17 -8.16 -13.23
C ALA A 53 19.37 -9.55 -12.61
N LEU A 54 20.45 -9.71 -11.85
CA LEU A 54 20.80 -10.98 -11.24
C LEU A 54 19.75 -11.31 -10.17
N GLY A 55 19.01 -12.39 -10.38
CA GLY A 55 18.16 -12.99 -9.35
C GLY A 55 18.98 -13.27 -8.10
N GLN A 56 18.39 -13.00 -6.93
CA GLN A 56 19.04 -13.22 -5.63
C GLN A 56 19.53 -14.68 -5.54
N PRO A 57 20.75 -14.94 -5.03
CA PRO A 57 21.25 -16.30 -4.89
C PRO A 57 20.41 -17.08 -3.88
N ILE A 58 20.39 -18.41 -4.00
CA ILE A 58 19.85 -19.27 -2.94
C ILE A 58 20.89 -19.33 -1.82
N VAL A 59 20.50 -18.85 -0.64
CA VAL A 59 21.35 -18.79 0.56
C VAL A 59 20.64 -19.56 1.67
N PRO A 60 21.23 -20.64 2.23
CA PRO A 60 20.62 -21.38 3.34
C PRO A 60 20.53 -20.52 4.61
N ALA A 61 19.51 -20.77 5.43
CA ALA A 61 19.36 -20.10 6.72
C ALA A 61 20.27 -20.74 7.79
N ASN A 62 20.90 -19.91 8.62
CA ASN A 62 21.67 -20.37 9.78
C ASN A 62 20.77 -20.46 11.04
N ASP A 63 19.76 -21.32 10.99
CA ASP A 63 18.68 -21.43 11.98
C ASP A 63 18.57 -22.83 12.62
N GLY A 64 19.58 -23.68 12.43
CA GLY A 64 19.58 -25.07 12.90
C GLY A 64 18.90 -26.07 11.95
N THR A 65 18.24 -25.63 10.87
CA THR A 65 17.64 -26.54 9.87
C THR A 65 18.71 -27.31 9.07
N GLY A 66 19.96 -26.82 9.02
CA GLY A 66 21.07 -27.54 8.38
C GLY A 66 20.89 -27.75 6.88
N THR A 67 20.26 -26.80 6.19
CA THR A 67 20.12 -26.81 4.73
C THR A 67 21.46 -26.50 4.06
N ILE A 68 21.84 -27.30 3.07
CA ILE A 68 23.09 -27.19 2.32
C ILE A 68 22.73 -26.86 0.86
N VAL A 69 23.44 -25.90 0.27
CA VAL A 69 23.28 -25.51 -1.14
C VAL A 69 24.65 -25.64 -1.82
N SER A 70 24.76 -26.59 -2.74
CA SER A 70 26.01 -26.97 -3.41
C SER A 70 25.97 -26.55 -4.88
N PRO A 71 26.76 -25.56 -5.32
CA PRO A 71 26.82 -25.15 -6.72
C PRO A 71 27.53 -26.18 -7.61
N ASN A 72 26.92 -26.52 -8.74
CA ASN A 72 27.42 -27.39 -9.78
C ASN A 72 27.17 -26.71 -11.14
N GLY A 73 28.07 -25.78 -11.51
CA GLY A 73 27.84 -24.84 -12.61
C GLY A 73 26.61 -23.96 -12.34
N ASN A 74 25.62 -24.01 -13.24
CA ASN A 74 24.36 -23.28 -13.09
C ASN A 74 23.33 -23.99 -12.20
N ARG A 75 23.56 -25.25 -11.82
CA ARG A 75 22.70 -26.03 -10.94
C ARG A 75 23.09 -25.77 -9.48
N LEU A 76 22.10 -25.57 -8.62
CA LEU A 76 22.23 -25.40 -7.18
C LEU A 76 21.57 -26.61 -6.54
N ASP A 77 22.36 -27.61 -6.15
CA ASP A 77 21.86 -28.83 -5.51
C ASP A 77 21.62 -28.57 -4.02
N ILE A 78 20.35 -28.64 -3.61
CA ILE A 78 19.86 -28.40 -2.26
C ILE A 78 19.75 -29.75 -1.54
N SER A 79 20.36 -29.83 -0.36
CA SER A 79 20.46 -31.05 0.44
C SER A 79 20.57 -30.73 1.94
N GLY A 80 20.90 -31.72 2.77
CA GLY A 80 20.83 -31.56 4.23
C GLY A 80 19.37 -31.44 4.69
N GLY A 81 19.08 -30.51 5.59
CA GLY A 81 17.73 -30.28 6.13
C GLY A 81 17.44 -31.05 7.43
N LYS A 82 16.17 -31.02 7.84
CA LYS A 82 15.65 -31.81 8.98
C LYS A 82 14.53 -32.72 8.53
N LEU A 83 14.44 -33.90 9.12
CA LEU A 83 13.33 -34.83 8.91
C LEU A 83 12.30 -34.73 10.05
N SER A 84 11.06 -35.07 9.74
CA SER A 84 10.02 -35.40 10.73
C SER A 84 10.34 -36.70 11.48
N GLY A 85 9.66 -36.95 12.61
CA GLY A 85 9.87 -38.16 13.42
C GLY A 85 9.52 -39.48 12.72
N ASP A 86 8.70 -39.44 11.67
CA ASP A 86 8.37 -40.56 10.78
C ASP A 86 9.29 -40.64 9.53
N GLY A 87 10.17 -39.66 9.32
CA GLY A 87 11.04 -39.55 8.14
C GLY A 87 10.35 -39.12 6.84
N ALA A 88 9.03 -38.89 6.83
CA ALA A 88 8.26 -38.63 5.62
C ALA A 88 8.37 -37.19 5.10
N ASN A 89 8.68 -36.22 5.96
CA ASN A 89 8.75 -34.80 5.61
C ASN A 89 10.19 -34.28 5.76
N LEU A 90 10.73 -33.69 4.68
CA LEU A 90 12.05 -33.04 4.67
C LEU A 90 11.90 -31.52 4.67
N PHE A 91 12.45 -30.87 5.69
CA PHE A 91 12.36 -29.43 5.90
C PHE A 91 13.66 -28.72 5.52
N HIS A 92 13.53 -27.64 4.74
CA HIS A 92 14.61 -26.73 4.36
C HIS A 92 14.30 -25.29 4.77
N SER A 93 15.34 -24.50 4.99
CA SER A 93 15.22 -23.10 5.40
C SER A 93 16.28 -22.24 4.71
N PHE A 94 15.86 -21.10 4.19
CA PHE A 94 16.66 -20.21 3.34
C PHE A 94 16.61 -18.77 3.84
N GLN A 95 17.76 -18.09 3.88
CA GLN A 95 17.81 -16.65 4.06
C GLN A 95 17.29 -15.94 2.80
N GLN A 96 17.69 -16.43 1.62
CA GLN A 96 17.23 -15.96 0.32
C GLN A 96 16.96 -17.16 -0.59
N PHE A 97 15.93 -17.10 -1.42
CA PHE A 97 15.64 -18.11 -2.43
C PHE A 97 15.22 -17.39 -3.72
N GLY A 98 16.11 -17.38 -4.71
CA GLY A 98 15.87 -16.80 -6.02
C GLY A 98 16.67 -17.55 -7.10
N LEU A 99 16.33 -17.29 -8.36
CA LEU A 99 16.96 -17.93 -9.51
C LEU A 99 17.10 -16.96 -10.68
N ASN A 100 18.23 -17.04 -11.38
CA ASN A 100 18.40 -16.47 -12.70
C ASN A 100 17.82 -17.40 -13.79
N GLU A 101 17.57 -16.85 -14.97
CA GLU A 101 16.98 -17.56 -16.12
C GLU A 101 17.66 -18.87 -16.50
N ASN A 102 18.98 -18.94 -16.38
CA ASN A 102 19.77 -20.12 -16.75
C ASN A 102 20.15 -20.99 -15.54
N GLN A 103 19.62 -20.71 -14.33
CA GLN A 103 19.90 -21.47 -13.10
C GLN A 103 18.82 -22.50 -12.77
N ILE A 104 19.23 -23.56 -12.08
CA ILE A 104 18.37 -24.64 -11.62
C ILE A 104 18.47 -24.76 -10.10
N ALA A 105 17.37 -24.56 -9.36
CA ALA A 105 17.26 -25.03 -7.98
C ALA A 105 16.89 -26.52 -8.04
N ASN A 106 17.76 -27.42 -7.62
CA ASN A 106 17.43 -28.84 -7.55
C ASN A 106 17.40 -29.33 -6.11
N PHE A 107 16.22 -29.72 -5.62
CA PHE A 107 16.09 -30.41 -4.34
C PHE A 107 16.48 -31.89 -4.50
N LEU A 108 17.45 -32.35 -3.70
CA LEU A 108 17.84 -33.76 -3.62
C LEU A 108 17.01 -34.47 -2.54
N THR A 109 16.32 -35.53 -2.94
CA THR A 109 15.42 -36.31 -2.08
C THR A 109 15.64 -37.82 -2.27
N ASN A 110 14.86 -38.65 -1.59
CA ASN A 110 14.89 -40.10 -1.70
C ASN A 110 13.46 -40.69 -1.75
N PRO A 111 13.27 -41.98 -2.08
CA PRO A 111 11.93 -42.56 -2.23
C PRO A 111 11.08 -42.68 -0.94
N SER A 112 11.67 -42.46 0.25
CA SER A 112 10.92 -42.47 1.52
C SER A 112 10.37 -41.09 1.93
N ILE A 113 10.87 -40.00 1.34
CA ILE A 113 10.37 -38.64 1.60
C ILE A 113 9.16 -38.37 0.73
N GLN A 114 8.03 -38.08 1.37
CA GLN A 114 6.75 -37.75 0.72
C GLN A 114 6.63 -36.26 0.43
N ASN A 115 7.10 -35.39 1.34
CA ASN A 115 6.98 -33.94 1.19
C ASN A 115 8.32 -33.23 1.46
N ILE A 116 8.66 -32.25 0.63
CA ILE A 116 9.77 -31.32 0.83
C ILE A 116 9.17 -29.95 1.14
N LEU A 117 9.54 -29.34 2.26
CA LEU A 117 9.01 -28.05 2.70
C LEU A 117 10.15 -27.03 2.88
N GLY A 118 10.26 -26.08 1.95
CA GLY A 118 11.21 -24.97 2.01
C GLY A 118 10.56 -23.69 2.54
N ARG A 119 11.13 -23.09 3.61
CA ARG A 119 10.76 -21.74 4.07
C ARG A 119 11.83 -20.70 3.72
N VAL A 120 11.42 -19.47 3.44
CA VAL A 120 12.31 -18.31 3.30
C VAL A 120 12.12 -17.38 4.50
N VAL A 121 13.20 -17.07 5.22
CA VAL A 121 13.17 -16.36 6.51
C VAL A 121 13.72 -14.93 6.44
N GLY A 122 14.47 -14.58 5.39
CA GLY A 122 15.20 -13.31 5.29
C GLY A 122 14.40 -12.09 4.83
N GLY A 123 13.08 -12.08 5.04
CA GLY A 123 12.21 -10.89 4.86
C GLY A 123 12.05 -10.34 3.44
N ASN A 124 12.65 -10.97 2.42
CA ASN A 124 12.67 -10.51 1.04
C ASN A 124 11.81 -11.40 0.12
N PRO A 125 11.11 -10.84 -0.88
CA PRO A 125 10.35 -11.63 -1.86
C PRO A 125 11.27 -12.49 -2.75
N SER A 126 10.86 -13.72 -3.03
CA SER A 126 11.61 -14.67 -3.85
C SER A 126 11.49 -14.37 -5.35
N LEU A 127 12.54 -13.83 -5.99
CA LEU A 127 12.60 -13.67 -7.45
C LEU A 127 13.15 -14.94 -8.12
N ILE A 128 12.25 -15.72 -8.71
CA ILE A 128 12.52 -17.04 -9.29
C ILE A 128 12.34 -16.94 -10.80
N ASN A 129 13.40 -16.73 -11.58
CA ASN A 129 13.33 -16.68 -13.04
C ASN A 129 13.85 -17.95 -13.73
N GLY A 130 14.27 -18.98 -12.97
CA GLY A 130 14.86 -20.22 -13.50
C GLY A 130 14.03 -21.48 -13.25
N LEU A 131 14.65 -22.65 -13.38
CA LEU A 131 14.01 -23.95 -13.18
C LEU A 131 14.05 -24.37 -11.71
N ILE A 132 12.90 -24.76 -11.14
CA ILE A 132 12.85 -25.55 -9.90
C ILE A 132 12.69 -27.02 -10.25
N SER A 133 13.51 -27.88 -9.68
CA SER A 133 13.55 -29.32 -9.93
C SER A 133 13.61 -30.12 -8.63
N VAL A 134 13.09 -31.35 -8.66
CA VAL A 134 13.29 -32.37 -7.61
C VAL A 134 13.99 -33.58 -8.25
N THR A 135 14.98 -34.17 -7.58
CA THR A 135 15.70 -35.37 -8.05
C THR A 135 15.86 -36.39 -6.92
N GLY A 136 15.60 -37.67 -7.20
CA GLY A 136 15.95 -38.81 -6.32
C GLY A 136 14.77 -39.52 -5.65
N GLY A 137 13.55 -39.00 -5.80
CA GLY A 137 12.32 -39.57 -5.25
C GLY A 137 11.08 -38.82 -5.78
N ASN A 138 9.90 -39.31 -5.43
CA ASN A 138 8.62 -38.75 -5.89
C ASN A 138 7.95 -37.90 -4.79
N SER A 139 8.63 -36.82 -4.38
CA SER A 139 8.19 -35.98 -3.26
C SER A 139 7.44 -34.73 -3.73
N ASN A 140 6.35 -34.38 -3.04
CA ASN A 140 5.68 -33.08 -3.19
C ASN A 140 6.63 -31.94 -2.77
N LEU A 141 6.46 -30.75 -3.34
CA LEU A 141 7.29 -29.59 -3.00
C LEU A 141 6.44 -28.38 -2.57
N PHE A 142 6.64 -27.96 -1.32
CA PHE A 142 6.05 -26.75 -0.72
C PHE A 142 7.12 -25.66 -0.59
N LEU A 143 6.85 -24.47 -1.13
CA LEU A 143 7.72 -23.30 -1.03
C LEU A 143 6.97 -22.13 -0.36
N MET A 144 7.39 -21.76 0.84
CA MET A 144 6.78 -20.73 1.68
C MET A 144 7.67 -19.50 1.79
N ASN A 145 7.18 -18.34 1.35
CA ASN A 145 7.82 -17.04 1.59
C ASN A 145 6.76 -15.99 1.98
N PRO A 146 6.65 -15.62 3.28
CA PRO A 146 5.68 -14.63 3.74
C PRO A 146 5.83 -13.25 3.11
N SER A 147 7.00 -12.92 2.55
CA SER A 147 7.29 -11.65 1.88
C SER A 147 6.88 -11.62 0.41
N GLY A 148 6.48 -12.76 -0.18
CA GLY A 148 6.02 -12.86 -1.57
C GLY A 148 6.94 -13.69 -2.47
N ILE A 149 6.41 -14.08 -3.64
CA ILE A 149 7.12 -14.88 -4.66
C ILE A 149 6.84 -14.31 -6.05
N ILE A 150 7.88 -14.13 -6.87
CA ILE A 150 7.78 -13.69 -8.26
C ILE A 150 8.40 -14.76 -9.15
N PHE A 151 7.57 -15.53 -9.84
CA PHE A 151 8.02 -16.37 -10.95
C PHE A 151 8.16 -15.50 -12.21
N GLY A 152 9.39 -15.36 -12.70
CA GLY A 152 9.71 -14.61 -13.91
C GLY A 152 9.33 -15.34 -15.20
N ALA A 153 9.50 -14.69 -16.37
CA ALA A 153 9.10 -15.25 -17.66
C ALA A 153 9.80 -16.58 -18.01
N ASN A 154 11.04 -16.77 -17.52
CA ASN A 154 11.83 -17.98 -17.74
C ASN A 154 11.62 -19.03 -16.62
N ALA A 155 10.77 -18.76 -15.62
CA ALA A 155 10.47 -19.69 -14.53
C ALA A 155 9.77 -20.96 -15.04
N ARG A 156 10.26 -22.12 -14.62
CA ARG A 156 9.74 -23.45 -14.98
C ARG A 156 9.77 -24.38 -13.77
N LEU A 157 9.00 -25.46 -13.82
CA LEU A 157 8.99 -26.54 -12.84
C LEU A 157 9.40 -27.87 -13.51
N ASN A 158 10.06 -28.73 -12.74
CA ASN A 158 10.33 -30.14 -13.01
C ASN A 158 10.15 -30.91 -11.69
N VAL A 159 8.90 -31.01 -11.26
CA VAL A 159 8.49 -31.61 -9.97
C VAL A 159 7.59 -32.81 -10.29
N PRO A 160 7.91 -34.02 -9.81
CA PRO A 160 7.22 -35.25 -10.23
C PRO A 160 5.89 -35.50 -9.49
N ALA A 161 5.65 -34.74 -8.41
CA ALA A 161 4.45 -34.77 -7.58
C ALA A 161 3.89 -33.33 -7.38
N ASP A 162 3.02 -33.11 -6.40
CA ASP A 162 2.33 -31.82 -6.20
C ASP A 162 3.31 -30.66 -5.94
N PHE A 163 3.01 -29.48 -6.49
CA PHE A 163 3.73 -28.24 -6.20
C PHE A 163 2.82 -27.21 -5.52
N THR A 164 3.25 -26.67 -4.39
CA THR A 164 2.57 -25.59 -3.67
C THR A 164 3.51 -24.42 -3.41
N ALA A 165 3.16 -23.23 -3.89
CA ALA A 165 3.79 -21.97 -3.48
C ALA A 165 2.85 -21.17 -2.58
N THR A 166 3.35 -20.63 -1.47
CA THR A 166 2.52 -19.92 -0.49
C THR A 166 3.19 -18.69 0.14
N THR A 167 2.40 -17.66 0.46
CA THR A 167 2.83 -16.52 1.31
C THR A 167 2.27 -16.58 2.74
N ALA A 168 1.82 -17.77 3.17
CA ALA A 168 1.45 -18.04 4.55
C ALA A 168 2.63 -17.79 5.50
N ALA A 169 2.32 -17.42 6.76
CA ALA A 169 3.29 -17.35 7.85
C ALA A 169 3.57 -18.71 8.50
N GLY A 170 2.76 -19.73 8.20
CA GLY A 170 3.00 -21.12 8.62
C GLY A 170 2.15 -22.14 7.87
N ILE A 171 2.68 -23.35 7.74
CA ILE A 171 2.01 -24.53 7.17
C ILE A 171 1.69 -25.49 8.32
N GLY A 172 0.41 -25.82 8.50
CA GLY A 172 -0.09 -26.68 9.56
C GLY A 172 -0.22 -28.15 9.15
N PHE A 173 0.15 -29.00 10.10
CA PHE A 173 -0.04 -30.44 10.13
C PHE A 173 -1.10 -30.78 11.21
N ASN A 174 -1.54 -32.03 11.30
CA ASN A 174 -2.51 -32.43 12.34
C ASN A 174 -1.97 -32.29 13.78
N THR A 175 -0.64 -32.21 13.94
CA THR A 175 0.09 -32.27 15.22
C THR A 175 0.90 -31.01 15.55
N GLY A 176 1.02 -30.05 14.63
CA GLY A 176 1.89 -28.89 14.81
C GLY A 176 2.00 -27.98 13.58
N TRP A 177 2.85 -26.96 13.66
CA TRP A 177 3.04 -25.96 12.60
C TRP A 177 4.49 -25.84 12.16
N PHE A 178 4.73 -25.87 10.85
CA PHE A 178 5.96 -25.40 10.21
C PHE A 178 5.84 -23.89 9.99
N ASN A 179 6.33 -23.10 10.94
CA ASN A 179 6.29 -21.64 10.90
C ASN A 179 7.39 -21.09 10.00
N ALA A 180 7.12 -19.97 9.31
CA ALA A 180 8.10 -19.24 8.53
C ALA A 180 9.08 -18.46 9.41
N GLY A 181 8.62 -17.89 10.52
CA GLY A 181 9.45 -17.25 11.54
C GLY A 181 9.74 -18.18 12.73
N GLY A 182 10.83 -17.93 13.45
CA GLY A 182 11.16 -18.62 14.70
C GLY A 182 11.65 -20.07 14.55
N PRO A 183 11.87 -20.78 15.67
CA PRO A 183 12.20 -22.20 15.69
C PRO A 183 10.97 -23.06 15.38
N ASN A 184 11.20 -24.28 14.86
CA ASN A 184 10.19 -25.32 14.71
C ASN A 184 10.69 -26.60 15.38
N ASP A 185 9.80 -27.33 16.07
CA ASP A 185 10.06 -28.73 16.41
C ASP A 185 9.73 -29.58 15.18
N TYR A 186 10.75 -29.93 14.40
CA TYR A 186 10.58 -30.78 13.22
C TYR A 186 10.07 -32.18 13.57
N SER A 187 10.37 -32.70 14.77
CA SER A 187 10.09 -34.11 15.10
C SER A 187 8.59 -34.41 15.19
N SER A 188 7.77 -33.46 15.65
CA SER A 188 6.31 -33.59 15.74
C SER A 188 5.55 -33.26 14.46
N LEU A 189 6.20 -32.76 13.39
CA LEU A 189 5.55 -32.41 12.11
C LEU A 189 5.37 -33.63 11.20
N ILE A 190 4.53 -34.56 11.67
CA ILE A 190 4.25 -35.88 11.08
C ILE A 190 2.99 -35.83 10.19
N GLY A 191 2.94 -36.66 9.15
CA GLY A 191 1.82 -36.73 8.22
C GLY A 191 1.80 -35.61 7.16
N THR A 192 0.64 -35.34 6.55
CA THR A 192 0.53 -34.43 5.40
C THR A 192 0.24 -32.97 5.80
N PRO A 193 0.95 -31.98 5.22
CA PRO A 193 0.61 -30.57 5.38
C PRO A 193 -0.70 -30.26 4.64
N ASN A 194 -1.69 -29.66 5.32
CA ASN A 194 -3.00 -29.35 4.72
C ASN A 194 -3.64 -28.04 5.20
N ILE A 195 -2.96 -27.27 6.05
CA ILE A 195 -3.45 -26.02 6.63
C ILE A 195 -2.43 -24.90 6.36
N PHE A 196 -2.89 -23.67 6.15
CA PHE A 196 -2.06 -22.49 5.88
C PHE A 196 -2.57 -21.28 6.67
N SER A 197 -1.70 -20.62 7.44
CA SER A 197 -2.06 -19.46 8.28
C SER A 197 -1.53 -18.15 7.68
N PHE A 198 -2.41 -17.15 7.54
CA PHE A 198 -2.10 -15.83 6.97
C PHE A 198 -2.35 -14.70 7.99
N PRO A 199 -1.33 -13.86 8.29
CA PRO A 199 -1.48 -12.75 9.23
C PRO A 199 -2.22 -11.55 8.61
N ALA A 200 -2.86 -10.74 9.44
CA ALA A 200 -3.68 -9.60 9.01
C ALA A 200 -2.95 -8.58 8.12
N THR A 201 -1.64 -8.42 8.35
CA THR A 201 -0.83 -7.28 7.90
C THR A 201 0.19 -7.61 6.80
N SER A 202 0.19 -8.81 6.23
CA SER A 202 1.15 -9.18 5.18
C SER A 202 0.73 -8.66 3.80
N SER A 203 1.40 -7.61 3.29
CA SER A 203 1.20 -7.09 1.93
C SER A 203 1.79 -8.00 0.82
N SER A 204 1.71 -9.32 0.97
CA SER A 204 2.46 -10.28 0.16
C SER A 204 1.64 -10.96 -0.95
N PHE A 205 2.32 -11.15 -2.09
CA PHE A 205 1.76 -11.55 -3.36
C PHE A 205 2.52 -12.74 -3.95
N ILE A 206 1.83 -13.51 -4.80
CA ILE A 206 2.47 -14.43 -5.75
C ILE A 206 2.22 -13.90 -7.15
N ILE A 207 3.28 -13.56 -7.90
CA ILE A 207 3.16 -13.20 -9.31
C ILE A 207 3.76 -14.31 -10.15
N ASN A 208 2.97 -14.95 -11.01
CA ASN A 208 3.48 -15.84 -12.05
C ASN A 208 3.49 -15.16 -13.43
N ASN A 209 4.65 -15.11 -14.06
CA ASN A 209 4.83 -14.71 -15.47
C ASN A 209 5.42 -15.85 -16.32
N GLY A 210 5.75 -17.01 -15.72
CA GLY A 210 6.42 -18.13 -16.37
C GLY A 210 5.46 -19.20 -16.89
N ILE A 211 5.96 -20.43 -17.02
CA ILE A 211 5.15 -21.61 -17.33
C ILE A 211 5.38 -22.62 -16.21
N LEU A 212 4.45 -22.66 -15.26
CA LEU A 212 4.50 -23.59 -14.14
C LEU A 212 3.67 -24.82 -14.53
N ALA A 213 4.33 -25.96 -14.70
CA ALA A 213 3.72 -27.21 -15.13
C ALA A 213 4.12 -28.35 -14.20
N VAL A 214 3.15 -29.16 -13.77
CA VAL A 214 3.38 -30.40 -13.02
C VAL A 214 3.03 -31.62 -13.89
N GLU A 215 3.47 -32.81 -13.48
CA GLU A 215 3.18 -34.05 -14.22
C GLU A 215 1.69 -34.42 -14.22
N SER A 216 1.31 -35.35 -15.11
CA SER A 216 -0.08 -35.75 -15.27
C SER A 216 -0.63 -36.44 -14.02
N GLY A 217 -1.70 -35.88 -13.45
CA GLY A 217 -2.36 -36.34 -12.22
C GLY A 217 -1.93 -35.61 -10.96
N GLN A 218 -0.92 -34.72 -11.05
CA GLN A 218 -0.42 -33.93 -9.91
C GLN A 218 -1.11 -32.56 -9.83
N ASN A 219 -1.09 -31.94 -8.66
CA ASN A 219 -1.76 -30.66 -8.38
C ASN A 219 -0.77 -29.49 -8.35
N LEU A 220 -1.25 -28.31 -8.74
CA LEU A 220 -0.48 -27.06 -8.79
C LEU A 220 -1.21 -25.97 -8.00
N THR A 221 -0.66 -25.59 -6.85
CA THR A 221 -1.30 -24.68 -5.89
C THR A 221 -0.50 -23.39 -5.67
N LEU A 222 -1.17 -22.24 -5.80
CA LEU A 222 -0.65 -20.91 -5.48
C LEU A 222 -1.58 -20.23 -4.45
N LEU A 223 -1.12 -20.09 -3.20
CA LEU A 223 -1.87 -19.41 -2.13
C LEU A 223 -1.19 -18.11 -1.71
N SER A 224 -1.90 -16.98 -1.78
CA SER A 224 -1.42 -15.72 -1.19
C SER A 224 -2.57 -14.77 -0.93
N ARG A 225 -2.32 -13.59 -0.39
CA ARG A 225 -3.35 -12.55 -0.34
C ARG A 225 -3.69 -12.05 -1.74
N PHE A 226 -2.64 -11.83 -2.56
CA PHE A 226 -2.78 -11.33 -3.94
C PHE A 226 -2.06 -12.26 -4.94
N PRO A 227 -2.69 -13.36 -5.38
CA PRO A 227 -2.17 -14.19 -6.46
C PRO A 227 -2.48 -13.56 -7.82
N ILE A 228 -1.45 -13.37 -8.65
CA ILE A 228 -1.50 -12.74 -9.97
C ILE A 228 -0.88 -13.71 -10.97
N ASN A 229 -1.66 -14.23 -11.91
CA ASN A 229 -1.17 -15.12 -12.96
C ASN A 229 -1.23 -14.44 -14.34
N ASN A 230 -0.09 -13.93 -14.79
CA ASN A 230 0.16 -13.44 -16.15
C ASN A 230 0.72 -14.55 -17.06
N GLY A 231 1.32 -15.59 -16.47
CA GLY A 231 1.92 -16.73 -17.14
C GLY A 231 0.96 -17.88 -17.40
N GLN A 232 1.50 -19.06 -17.67
CA GLN A 232 0.73 -20.30 -17.79
C GLN A 232 0.86 -21.17 -16.53
N LEU A 233 -0.24 -21.85 -16.21
CA LEU A 233 -0.32 -22.91 -15.19
C LEU A 233 -0.82 -24.17 -15.90
N GLN A 234 -0.20 -25.32 -15.64
CA GLN A 234 -0.57 -26.60 -16.28
C GLN A 234 -0.52 -27.75 -15.26
N ALA A 235 -1.61 -28.48 -15.15
CA ALA A 235 -1.72 -29.69 -14.34
C ALA A 235 -2.62 -30.71 -15.08
N PRO A 236 -2.09 -31.44 -16.09
CA PRO A 236 -2.91 -32.35 -16.89
C PRO A 236 -3.54 -33.44 -16.00
N ASN A 237 -4.85 -33.65 -16.08
CA ASN A 237 -5.58 -34.61 -15.22
C ASN A 237 -5.44 -34.38 -13.70
N GLY A 238 -4.96 -33.21 -13.26
CA GLY A 238 -4.85 -32.78 -11.87
C GLY A 238 -5.50 -31.40 -11.65
N ASN A 239 -5.38 -30.85 -10.45
CA ASN A 239 -6.06 -29.59 -10.09
C ASN A 239 -5.10 -28.40 -10.11
N ILE A 240 -5.58 -27.25 -10.59
CA ILE A 240 -4.90 -25.95 -10.46
C ILE A 240 -5.67 -25.11 -9.43
N THR A 241 -5.04 -24.83 -8.28
CA THR A 241 -5.62 -24.04 -7.20
C THR A 241 -4.94 -22.68 -7.15
N VAL A 242 -5.67 -21.60 -7.40
CA VAL A 242 -5.17 -20.23 -7.24
C VAL A 242 -6.16 -19.47 -6.36
N ALA A 243 -5.77 -19.18 -5.12
CA ALA A 243 -6.69 -18.62 -4.12
C ALA A 243 -6.11 -17.38 -3.43
N SER A 244 -6.96 -16.34 -3.36
CA SER A 244 -6.75 -15.14 -2.54
C SER A 244 -7.21 -15.41 -1.11
N VAL A 245 -6.47 -14.91 -0.12
CA VAL A 245 -6.80 -15.05 1.30
C VAL A 245 -6.96 -13.67 1.96
N PRO A 246 -8.19 -13.15 2.12
CA PRO A 246 -8.43 -11.88 2.81
C PRO A 246 -8.41 -12.04 4.35
N GLY A 247 -7.92 -11.02 5.07
CA GLY A 247 -8.00 -10.93 6.53
C GLY A 247 -7.03 -11.82 7.34
N GLU A 248 -7.27 -11.92 8.65
CA GLU A 248 -6.70 -12.97 9.50
C GLU A 248 -7.43 -14.28 9.22
N ASN A 249 -6.81 -15.19 8.47
CA ASN A 249 -7.49 -16.42 8.06
C ASN A 249 -6.57 -17.63 7.98
N VAL A 250 -7.16 -18.79 8.26
CA VAL A 250 -6.54 -20.10 8.18
C VAL A 250 -7.22 -20.89 7.06
N VAL A 251 -6.53 -21.09 5.95
CA VAL A 251 -7.03 -21.86 4.81
C VAL A 251 -6.70 -23.33 5.03
N ARG A 252 -7.71 -24.20 4.96
CA ARG A 252 -7.53 -25.65 4.92
C ARG A 252 -7.80 -26.16 3.50
N ILE A 253 -6.82 -26.85 2.91
CA ILE A 253 -7.04 -27.59 1.66
C ILE A 253 -7.70 -28.93 2.01
N SER A 254 -8.57 -29.41 1.13
CA SER A 254 -9.28 -30.68 1.28
C SER A 254 -8.33 -31.87 1.43
N GLN A 255 -8.83 -32.96 2.04
CA GLN A 255 -8.14 -34.24 1.95
C GLN A 255 -8.44 -34.89 0.58
N PRO A 256 -7.46 -35.53 -0.08
CA PRO A 256 -7.70 -36.27 -1.30
C PRO A 256 -8.88 -37.25 -1.15
N ARG A 257 -9.74 -37.31 -2.18
CA ARG A 257 -10.96 -38.13 -2.25
C ARG A 257 -12.09 -37.79 -1.26
N HIS A 258 -12.01 -36.70 -0.50
CA HIS A 258 -13.13 -36.25 0.35
C HIS A 258 -13.95 -35.13 -0.31
N LEU A 259 -15.28 -35.29 -0.34
CA LEU A 259 -16.24 -34.35 -0.94
C LEU A 259 -16.59 -33.15 -0.04
N LEU A 260 -16.20 -33.16 1.24
CA LEU A 260 -16.62 -32.18 2.24
C LEU A 260 -15.42 -31.43 2.83
N ASN A 261 -15.54 -30.11 2.87
CA ASN A 261 -14.60 -29.21 3.52
C ASN A 261 -15.18 -28.69 4.84
N LEU A 262 -14.30 -28.40 5.81
CA LEU A 262 -14.66 -27.78 7.08
C LEU A 262 -13.84 -26.50 7.26
N GLU A 263 -14.50 -25.37 7.08
CA GLU A 263 -13.97 -24.04 7.40
C GLU A 263 -14.32 -23.71 8.86
N VAL A 264 -13.32 -23.34 9.66
CA VAL A 264 -13.50 -22.92 11.06
C VAL A 264 -12.82 -21.55 11.25
N PRO A 265 -13.57 -20.44 11.28
CA PRO A 265 -13.00 -19.13 11.55
C PRO A 265 -12.50 -19.07 13.00
N PHE A 266 -11.20 -18.84 13.18
CA PHE A 266 -10.60 -18.65 14.50
C PHE A 266 -10.45 -17.15 14.80
N THR A 267 -11.32 -16.63 15.65
CA THR A 267 -11.13 -15.31 16.28
C THR A 267 -10.58 -15.47 17.68
N GLU A 268 -9.27 -15.25 17.90
CA GLU A 268 -8.78 -14.86 19.24
C GLU A 268 -7.35 -14.31 19.25
N LYS A 269 -7.14 -13.25 20.03
CA LYS A 269 -5.83 -12.67 20.30
C LYS A 269 -5.14 -13.41 21.44
N SER A 270 -4.36 -14.45 21.14
CA SER A 270 -3.39 -15.02 22.10
C SER A 270 -2.26 -15.80 21.43
N PRO A 271 -1.06 -15.84 22.05
CA PRO A 271 0.07 -16.61 21.53
C PRO A 271 -0.20 -18.12 21.63
N LEU A 272 0.36 -18.85 20.65
CA LEU A 272 0.22 -20.30 20.45
C LEU A 272 0.40 -21.12 21.75
N SER A 273 -0.68 -21.72 22.25
CA SER A 273 -0.65 -22.79 23.24
C SER A 273 -0.90 -24.16 22.56
N SER A 274 -0.14 -25.17 22.96
CA SER A 274 0.06 -26.40 22.19
C SER A 274 -0.98 -27.52 22.44
N ASN A 275 -2.14 -27.20 23.00
CA ASN A 275 -3.16 -28.20 23.35
C ASN A 275 -4.60 -27.66 23.15
N ARG A 276 -5.17 -27.88 21.96
CA ARG A 276 -6.63 -27.92 21.72
C ARG A 276 -6.94 -29.08 20.77
N ASN A 277 -7.99 -29.85 21.05
CA ASN A 277 -8.43 -30.95 20.20
C ASN A 277 -9.08 -30.38 18.92
N PHE A 278 -8.42 -30.55 17.77
CA PHE A 278 -8.91 -30.03 16.49
C PHE A 278 -10.02 -30.92 15.91
N LEU A 279 -11.12 -30.29 15.47
CA LEU A 279 -12.07 -30.93 14.57
C LEU A 279 -11.40 -31.19 13.21
N THR A 280 -11.46 -32.43 12.73
CA THR A 280 -10.97 -32.82 11.40
C THR A 280 -12.12 -32.99 10.42
N PRO A 281 -11.88 -32.92 9.09
CA PRO A 281 -12.90 -33.24 8.10
C PRO A 281 -13.51 -34.64 8.26
N ALA A 282 -12.75 -35.63 8.77
CA ALA A 282 -13.27 -36.96 9.07
C ALA A 282 -14.26 -37.00 10.26
N ASN A 283 -14.24 -36.00 11.14
CA ASN A 283 -15.29 -35.84 12.15
C ASN A 283 -16.59 -35.28 11.55
N LEU A 284 -16.55 -34.62 10.38
CA LEU A 284 -17.71 -33.94 9.81
C LEU A 284 -18.79 -34.89 9.26
N PRO A 285 -18.49 -35.97 8.50
CA PRO A 285 -19.47 -37.02 8.20
C PRO A 285 -20.10 -37.57 9.48
N LYS A 286 -19.28 -37.87 10.49
CA LYS A 286 -19.74 -38.41 11.78
C LYS A 286 -20.71 -37.47 12.52
N LEU A 287 -20.48 -36.16 12.45
CA LEU A 287 -21.40 -35.16 13.00
C LEU A 287 -22.69 -35.02 12.15
N LEU A 288 -22.59 -35.09 10.83
CA LEU A 288 -23.73 -34.95 9.90
C LEU A 288 -24.60 -36.22 9.77
N THR A 289 -24.08 -37.40 10.09
CA THR A 289 -24.81 -38.69 10.04
C THR A 289 -25.13 -39.27 11.43
N GLY A 290 -25.30 -38.43 12.45
CA GLY A 290 -25.78 -38.86 13.77
C GLY A 290 -24.79 -39.74 14.56
N GLY A 291 -23.50 -39.43 14.52
CA GLY A 291 -22.44 -39.97 15.40
C GLY A 291 -21.90 -41.36 15.05
N SER A 292 -22.58 -42.13 14.21
CA SER A 292 -22.36 -43.58 14.09
C SER A 292 -21.47 -44.04 12.92
N GLN A 293 -21.20 -43.20 11.93
CA GLN A 293 -20.45 -43.57 10.70
C GLN A 293 -19.32 -42.58 10.41
N GLU A 294 -18.27 -43.03 9.73
CA GLU A 294 -17.05 -42.23 9.52
C GLU A 294 -16.86 -41.77 8.05
N ASN A 295 -17.51 -42.45 7.09
CA ASN A 295 -17.41 -42.17 5.66
C ASN A 295 -18.80 -41.99 5.02
N ALA A 296 -18.89 -41.07 4.06
CA ALA A 296 -20.02 -40.95 3.14
C ALA A 296 -19.50 -40.73 1.71
N GLU A 297 -19.97 -41.54 0.77
CA GLU A 297 -19.51 -41.52 -0.64
C GLU A 297 -20.60 -41.07 -1.62
N ASN A 298 -21.87 -41.12 -1.19
CA ASN A 298 -23.02 -40.72 -2.00
C ASN A 298 -23.69 -39.47 -1.42
N VAL A 299 -24.08 -38.54 -2.29
CA VAL A 299 -24.87 -37.34 -1.95
C VAL A 299 -26.18 -37.43 -2.71
N ILE A 300 -27.31 -37.42 -2.01
CA ILE A 300 -28.65 -37.43 -2.62
C ILE A 300 -29.44 -36.20 -2.19
N VAL A 301 -30.46 -35.83 -2.97
CA VAL A 301 -31.50 -34.90 -2.54
C VAL A 301 -32.74 -35.72 -2.22
N ASN A 302 -33.26 -35.60 -0.99
CA ASN A 302 -34.45 -36.33 -0.57
C ASN A 302 -35.72 -35.75 -1.20
N ASN A 303 -36.85 -36.44 -1.02
CA ASN A 303 -38.16 -36.06 -1.58
C ASN A 303 -38.73 -34.72 -1.04
N ARG A 304 -38.00 -34.06 -0.12
CA ARG A 304 -38.31 -32.75 0.48
C ARG A 304 -37.35 -31.64 0.02
N GLY A 305 -36.47 -31.93 -0.94
CA GLY A 305 -35.48 -30.98 -1.48
C GLY A 305 -34.23 -30.79 -0.63
N GLN A 306 -33.98 -31.65 0.36
CA GLN A 306 -32.87 -31.52 1.31
C GLN A 306 -31.72 -32.47 0.93
N VAL A 307 -30.48 -32.01 1.07
CA VAL A 307 -29.28 -32.83 0.81
C VAL A 307 -29.05 -33.81 1.96
N VAL A 308 -28.87 -35.10 1.64
CA VAL A 308 -28.60 -36.19 2.58
C VAL A 308 -27.38 -36.98 2.12
N LEU A 309 -26.53 -37.35 3.07
CA LEU A 309 -25.30 -38.11 2.85
C LEU A 309 -25.55 -39.61 3.08
N LEU A 310 -25.04 -40.47 2.19
CA LEU A 310 -25.19 -41.93 2.28
C LEU A 310 -23.83 -42.67 2.20
N PRO A 311 -23.67 -43.77 2.96
CA PRO A 311 -22.50 -44.64 2.86
C PRO A 311 -22.54 -45.48 1.56
N PRO A 312 -21.45 -46.19 1.20
CA PRO A 312 -21.23 -46.67 -0.17
C PRO A 312 -22.30 -47.64 -0.72
N ASN A 313 -22.94 -48.42 0.17
CA ASN A 313 -23.78 -49.56 -0.20
C ASN A 313 -25.29 -49.34 0.00
N ASN A 314 -25.75 -48.13 0.37
CA ASN A 314 -27.10 -47.92 0.91
C ASN A 314 -28.12 -47.28 -0.07
N LEU A 315 -27.99 -47.57 -1.37
CA LEU A 315 -28.86 -47.04 -2.44
C LEU A 315 -30.30 -47.60 -2.43
N SER A 316 -30.65 -48.49 -1.50
CA SER A 316 -31.94 -49.20 -1.45
C SER A 316 -33.00 -48.55 -0.54
N GLN A 317 -32.68 -47.47 0.19
CA GLN A 317 -33.59 -46.81 1.15
C GLN A 317 -34.14 -45.45 0.67
N ILE A 318 -34.30 -45.27 -0.65
CA ILE A 318 -34.74 -44.00 -1.28
C ILE A 318 -36.14 -43.53 -0.83
N ASN A 319 -36.98 -44.43 -0.30
CA ASN A 319 -38.39 -44.16 0.04
C ASN A 319 -38.72 -44.12 1.55
N SER A 320 -37.74 -44.10 2.46
CA SER A 320 -37.99 -43.94 3.90
C SER A 320 -37.70 -42.51 4.36
N ASP A 321 -38.71 -41.84 4.91
CA ASP A 321 -38.56 -40.54 5.57
C ASP A 321 -37.60 -40.65 6.76
N PHE A 322 -36.44 -40.00 6.66
CA PHE A 322 -35.58 -39.78 7.83
C PHE A 322 -36.25 -38.77 8.78
N PRO A 323 -36.31 -39.04 10.10
CA PRO A 323 -36.85 -38.10 11.07
C PRO A 323 -35.94 -36.87 11.17
N LEU A 324 -36.52 -35.70 11.44
CA LEU A 324 -35.75 -34.50 11.76
C LEU A 324 -35.00 -34.71 13.08
N LEU A 325 -33.69 -34.51 13.06
CA LEU A 325 -32.96 -34.04 14.23
C LEU A 325 -32.98 -32.51 14.21
N SER A 326 -33.96 -31.95 14.93
CA SER A 326 -33.93 -30.54 15.33
C SER A 326 -32.77 -30.32 16.31
N GLU A 327 -32.01 -29.25 16.09
CA GLU A 327 -30.99 -28.69 17.00
C GLU A 327 -30.01 -29.71 17.62
N ILE A 328 -28.79 -29.75 17.08
CA ILE A 328 -27.68 -30.50 17.69
C ILE A 328 -27.25 -29.74 18.97
N GLU A 329 -27.85 -30.10 20.11
CA GLU A 329 -27.24 -29.84 21.41
C GLU A 329 -25.86 -30.51 21.45
N ILE A 330 -24.81 -29.70 21.52
CA ILE A 330 -23.47 -30.20 21.85
C ILE A 330 -23.51 -30.52 23.35
N PRO A 331 -23.29 -31.78 23.78
CA PRO A 331 -23.34 -32.13 25.19
C PRO A 331 -22.30 -31.33 25.97
N SER A 332 -22.74 -30.67 27.04
CA SER A 332 -21.97 -29.70 27.81
C SER A 332 -20.68 -30.32 28.37
N ILE A 333 -19.53 -29.86 27.85
CA ILE A 333 -18.25 -30.06 28.52
C ILE A 333 -18.24 -29.12 29.73
N ASN A 334 -18.18 -29.70 30.93
CA ASN A 334 -18.22 -28.95 32.18
C ASN A 334 -16.91 -28.18 32.41
N ASP A 335 -16.81 -26.96 31.88
CA ASP A 335 -16.05 -25.87 32.49
C ASP A 335 -16.61 -24.49 32.08
N ASN A 336 -16.60 -23.54 33.01
CA ASN A 336 -17.44 -22.33 32.93
C ASN A 336 -16.87 -21.21 32.04
N SER A 337 -16.94 -21.36 30.71
CA SER A 337 -16.95 -20.21 29.78
C SER A 337 -17.42 -20.60 28.38
N VAL A 338 -18.71 -20.36 28.07
CA VAL A 338 -19.26 -20.50 26.70
C VAL A 338 -19.98 -19.21 26.30
N ILE A 339 -19.51 -18.59 25.23
CA ILE A 339 -20.28 -17.65 24.42
C ILE A 339 -20.83 -18.45 23.23
N GLU A 340 -22.11 -18.31 22.93
CA GLU A 340 -22.77 -19.03 21.83
C GLU A 340 -22.14 -18.67 20.47
N THR A 341 -21.39 -19.60 19.89
CA THR A 341 -20.81 -19.45 18.54
C THR A 341 -21.68 -20.18 17.52
N ASN A 342 -22.46 -19.40 16.76
CA ASN A 342 -23.36 -19.90 15.72
C ASN A 342 -22.56 -20.46 14.52
N LEU A 343 -22.20 -21.75 14.59
CA LEU A 343 -21.54 -22.50 13.51
C LEU A 343 -22.45 -22.61 12.28
N LYS A 344 -22.12 -21.86 11.22
CA LYS A 344 -22.71 -22.05 9.88
C LYS A 344 -21.80 -22.92 9.01
N ALA A 345 -22.15 -24.20 8.87
CA ALA A 345 -21.56 -25.04 7.84
C ALA A 345 -22.10 -24.64 6.45
N ALA A 346 -21.21 -24.31 5.52
CA ALA A 346 -21.55 -24.06 4.13
C ALA A 346 -21.25 -25.30 3.28
N VAL A 347 -22.23 -25.79 2.53
CA VAL A 347 -22.06 -26.94 1.62
C VAL A 347 -22.08 -26.43 0.18
N THR A 348 -20.90 -26.29 -0.42
CA THR A 348 -20.74 -25.86 -1.81
C THR A 348 -20.61 -27.09 -2.71
N VAL A 349 -21.65 -27.45 -3.44
CA VAL A 349 -21.62 -28.53 -4.43
C VAL A 349 -21.29 -27.95 -5.82
N PRO A 350 -20.23 -28.39 -6.50
CA PRO A 350 -19.96 -27.98 -7.88
C PRO A 350 -20.99 -28.62 -8.83
N ILE A 351 -21.67 -27.79 -9.61
CA ILE A 351 -22.58 -28.25 -10.67
C ILE A 351 -21.75 -28.54 -11.92
N PHE A 352 -21.79 -29.78 -12.40
CA PHE A 352 -21.22 -30.17 -13.70
C PHE A 352 -22.30 -30.09 -14.78
N ASP A 353 -22.17 -29.13 -15.70
CA ASP A 353 -23.00 -29.03 -16.90
C ASP A 353 -22.70 -30.19 -17.86
N ASN A 354 -23.50 -31.26 -17.77
CA ASN A 354 -23.41 -32.42 -18.67
C ASN A 354 -23.97 -32.10 -20.06
N ASN A 355 -23.20 -31.35 -20.86
CA ASN A 355 -23.48 -31.13 -22.28
C ASN A 355 -22.18 -31.10 -23.12
N ILE A 356 -21.65 -32.28 -23.44
CA ILE A 356 -21.18 -32.71 -24.78
C ILE A 356 -20.65 -34.13 -24.66
N PHE A 357 -21.44 -35.10 -25.14
CA PHE A 357 -20.97 -36.25 -25.92
C PHE A 357 -22.20 -36.98 -26.48
N ASN A 358 -22.49 -36.75 -27.76
CA ASN A 358 -23.57 -37.43 -28.46
C ASN A 358 -23.06 -37.88 -29.84
N ASN A 359 -22.84 -39.18 -30.00
CA ASN A 359 -22.79 -39.91 -31.28
C ASN A 359 -22.43 -41.38 -31.02
N ASN A 360 -23.44 -42.26 -30.92
CA ASN A 360 -23.71 -43.21 -32.01
C ASN A 360 -24.86 -44.19 -31.67
N ILE A 361 -25.87 -44.20 -32.55
CA ILE A 361 -26.44 -45.39 -33.21
C ILE A 361 -26.78 -46.56 -32.24
N ASN A 362 -28.06 -46.86 -31.94
CA ASN A 362 -28.98 -47.42 -32.95
C ASN A 362 -30.49 -47.42 -32.52
N SER A 363 -31.39 -47.51 -33.52
CA SER A 363 -32.74 -48.15 -33.56
C SER A 363 -33.54 -48.43 -32.25
N SER A 364 -34.87 -48.21 -32.14
CA SER A 364 -35.95 -48.08 -33.15
C SER A 364 -37.36 -47.78 -32.55
N VAL A 365 -38.27 -47.17 -33.34
CA VAL A 365 -39.75 -47.44 -33.43
C VAL A 365 -40.63 -47.23 -32.15
N SER A 366 -41.79 -46.56 -32.11
CA SER A 366 -42.59 -45.76 -33.09
C SER A 366 -43.68 -44.90 -32.38
N PRO A 367 -44.42 -43.99 -33.08
CA PRO A 367 -45.36 -42.98 -32.52
C PRO A 367 -46.85 -43.48 -32.46
N PRO A 368 -47.98 -42.70 -32.38
CA PRO A 368 -48.17 -41.23 -32.50
C PRO A 368 -49.35 -40.47 -31.78
N LEU A 369 -49.39 -39.11 -31.94
CA LEU A 369 -50.54 -38.15 -31.87
C LEU A 369 -51.17 -37.78 -30.45
N PRO A 370 -51.95 -36.67 -30.26
CA PRO A 370 -51.65 -35.25 -30.60
C PRO A 370 -52.27 -34.10 -29.71
N ILE A 371 -51.84 -32.84 -29.95
CA ILE A 371 -52.67 -31.58 -30.11
C ILE A 371 -53.13 -30.64 -28.93
N LEU A 372 -52.72 -29.33 -29.02
CA LEU A 372 -53.34 -28.02 -28.56
C LEU A 372 -53.56 -27.73 -27.03
N LEU A 373 -53.69 -26.50 -26.47
CA LEU A 373 -53.60 -25.06 -26.91
C LEU A 373 -53.42 -24.04 -25.72
N SER A 374 -53.12 -22.75 -26.01
CA SER A 374 -53.26 -21.50 -25.18
C SER A 374 -52.42 -21.35 -23.88
N SER A 375 -51.82 -20.22 -23.44
CA SER A 375 -52.06 -18.73 -23.46
C SER A 375 -53.08 -18.22 -22.40
N ALA A 376 -52.94 -17.09 -21.67
CA ALA A 376 -52.02 -15.93 -21.72
C ALA A 376 -51.83 -15.22 -20.33
N THR A 377 -51.46 -13.92 -20.30
CA THR A 377 -50.90 -13.15 -19.16
C THR A 377 -51.82 -12.11 -18.46
N LEU A 378 -51.56 -11.85 -17.16
CA LEU A 378 -51.71 -10.55 -16.41
C LEU A 378 -53.14 -9.94 -16.23
N PRO A 379 -53.43 -9.19 -15.12
CA PRO A 379 -53.02 -7.77 -14.95
C PRO A 379 -52.77 -7.29 -13.49
N ILE A 380 -52.74 -5.96 -13.29
CA ILE A 380 -52.39 -5.15 -12.09
C ILE A 380 -53.61 -4.30 -11.66
N ILE A 381 -53.76 -3.85 -10.38
CA ILE A 381 -54.20 -2.47 -9.96
C ILE A 381 -54.47 -2.26 -8.43
N THR A 382 -53.83 -1.19 -7.87
CA THR A 382 -54.10 -0.31 -6.69
C THR A 382 -54.78 -0.75 -5.37
N GLY A 383 -54.36 -0.11 -4.24
CA GLY A 383 -55.32 0.73 -3.45
C GLY A 383 -55.21 0.88 -1.91
N GLY A 384 -54.50 1.90 -1.42
CA GLY A 384 -54.86 2.79 -0.27
C GLY A 384 -55.01 2.28 1.19
N GLY A 385 -54.70 3.15 2.18
CA GLY A 385 -55.16 3.01 3.58
C GLY A 385 -54.21 3.52 4.68
N MET A 386 -54.71 4.36 5.60
CA MET A 386 -54.13 4.71 6.92
C MET A 386 -55.30 5.04 7.87
N PRO A 387 -55.26 4.72 9.19
CA PRO A 387 -55.18 5.82 10.19
C PRO A 387 -54.65 5.45 11.62
N THR A 388 -54.28 6.49 12.42
CA THR A 388 -54.42 6.63 13.92
C THR A 388 -53.73 5.63 14.91
N SER A 389 -53.39 5.95 16.18
CA SER A 389 -53.18 7.22 16.95
C SER A 389 -52.74 6.97 18.42
N GLN A 390 -52.11 7.97 19.10
CA GLN A 390 -51.96 8.12 20.59
C GLN A 390 -51.06 7.08 21.32
N ALA A 391 -50.51 7.24 22.54
CA ALA A 391 -50.34 8.31 23.57
C ALA A 391 -49.10 7.93 24.45
N GLN A 392 -48.14 8.79 24.88
CA GLN A 392 -48.10 9.92 25.85
C GLN A 392 -47.58 9.58 27.29
N PHE A 393 -46.55 10.33 27.74
CA PHE A 393 -46.08 10.65 29.12
C PHE A 393 -45.21 9.72 30.03
N PHE A 394 -44.28 10.40 30.74
CA PHE A 394 -43.44 10.04 31.93
C PHE A 394 -44.17 10.45 33.25
N PRO A 395 -43.62 10.35 34.52
CA PRO A 395 -42.27 9.95 35.01
C PRO A 395 -42.27 8.88 36.15
N SER A 396 -41.15 8.54 36.82
CA SER A 396 -40.70 9.12 38.12
C SER A 396 -39.41 8.47 38.68
N ILE A 397 -38.71 9.11 39.63
CA ILE A 397 -37.55 8.61 40.42
C ILE A 397 -37.79 8.91 41.92
N PRO A 398 -37.54 7.96 42.85
CA PRO A 398 -36.56 8.12 43.97
C PRO A 398 -35.85 6.79 44.37
N ASP A 399 -34.86 6.68 45.27
CA ASP A 399 -33.70 7.53 45.63
C ASP A 399 -32.68 6.72 46.48
N ASN A 400 -31.42 7.20 46.52
CA ASN A 400 -30.25 6.93 47.41
C ASN A 400 -30.21 5.92 48.59
N PHE A 401 -29.01 5.35 48.83
CA PHE A 401 -28.22 5.23 50.10
C PHE A 401 -26.96 4.35 49.82
N SER A 402 -25.65 4.64 49.93
CA SER A 402 -24.75 5.73 50.37
C SER A 402 -23.80 5.33 51.52
N SER A 403 -22.51 5.06 51.24
CA SER A 403 -21.32 5.06 52.14
C SER A 403 -20.09 4.55 51.35
N LEU A 404 -18.79 4.82 51.65
CA LEU A 404 -18.10 5.52 52.76
C LEU A 404 -17.08 6.59 52.27
N SER A 405 -16.69 7.47 53.19
CA SER A 405 -15.52 8.37 53.20
C SER A 405 -14.42 7.85 54.16
N ALA A 406 -13.15 8.30 54.20
CA ALA A 406 -12.23 8.99 53.26
C ALA A 406 -10.83 9.17 53.94
N MET A 407 -9.77 9.44 53.15
CA MET A 407 -8.42 9.94 53.56
C MET A 407 -7.51 8.99 54.39
N PRO A 408 -6.18 9.26 54.59
CA PRO A 408 -5.34 10.37 54.12
C PRO A 408 -4.04 9.98 53.32
N PHE A 409 -3.23 10.99 52.96
CA PHE A 409 -1.91 10.89 52.31
C PHE A 409 -0.75 10.60 53.29
N LEU A 410 0.37 10.03 52.79
CA LEU A 410 1.74 10.62 52.77
C LEU A 410 2.76 9.64 52.07
N PRO A 411 3.98 10.08 51.65
CA PRO A 411 4.78 9.40 50.61
C PRO A 411 6.03 8.63 51.09
N LEU A 412 6.64 7.85 50.18
CA LEU A 412 8.00 7.32 50.31
C LEU A 412 8.81 7.46 48.99
N ASN A 413 10.14 7.38 49.12
CA ASN A 413 11.15 7.78 48.12
C ASN A 413 11.44 6.71 47.03
N PRO A 414 12.08 7.10 45.90
CA PRO A 414 12.55 6.17 44.88
C PRO A 414 13.85 5.46 45.31
N SER A 415 14.04 4.22 44.84
CA SER A 415 15.25 3.43 45.06
C SER A 415 16.33 3.71 43.99
N ASN A 416 17.59 3.77 44.44
CA ASN A 416 18.75 4.01 43.57
C ASN A 416 19.06 2.83 42.63
N ILE A 417 19.66 3.15 41.47
CA ILE A 417 20.48 2.21 40.70
C ILE A 417 21.86 2.86 40.50
N ASP A 418 22.90 2.23 41.03
CA ASP A 418 24.29 2.71 40.89
C ASP A 418 24.81 2.52 39.45
N ILE A 419 25.26 3.60 38.82
CA ILE A 419 26.05 3.55 37.58
C ILE A 419 27.48 3.99 37.91
N ARG A 420 28.37 3.02 38.08
CA ARG A 420 29.82 3.28 38.24
C ARG A 420 30.46 3.59 36.89
N MET A 421 30.83 4.85 36.67
CA MET A 421 31.81 5.23 35.64
C MET A 421 33.24 5.15 36.20
N LEU A 422 34.16 4.53 35.47
CA LEU A 422 35.62 4.74 35.54
C LEU A 422 36.24 4.59 34.13
N PRO A 423 37.43 5.14 33.86
CA PRO A 423 37.54 6.09 32.75
C PRO A 423 38.35 5.64 31.52
N SER A 424 38.40 6.56 30.55
CA SER A 424 39.14 6.55 29.29
C SER A 424 40.63 6.23 29.39
N GLY A 425 41.16 5.50 28.40
CA GLY A 425 42.60 5.35 28.14
C GLY A 425 42.93 5.10 26.66
N THR A 426 43.57 6.07 26.02
CA THR A 426 44.47 5.90 24.86
C THR A 426 45.91 5.68 25.39
N PRO A 427 46.88 5.08 24.64
CA PRO A 427 47.13 5.30 23.21
C PRO A 427 47.62 4.05 22.41
N GLY A 428 47.96 4.25 21.12
CA GLY A 428 48.72 3.27 20.34
C GLY A 428 48.66 3.53 18.82
N ARG A 429 49.80 3.70 18.16
CA ARG A 429 49.92 3.94 16.70
C ARG A 429 51.08 3.11 16.15
N GLN A 430 50.81 2.23 15.18
CA GLN A 430 51.85 1.58 14.38
C GLN A 430 51.37 1.32 12.93
N ILE A 431 52.33 1.12 12.04
CA ILE A 431 52.17 1.04 10.59
C ILE A 431 52.81 -0.25 10.12
N LEU A 432 52.15 -1.00 9.24
CA LEU A 432 52.73 -2.13 8.51
C LEU A 432 52.30 -2.11 7.04
N THR A 433 53.18 -2.61 6.17
CA THR A 433 53.11 -2.56 4.70
C THR A 433 52.71 -3.91 4.09
N PRO A 434 52.10 -3.93 2.89
CA PRO A 434 51.86 -5.18 2.15
C PRO A 434 53.14 -5.71 1.48
N PRO A 435 53.26 -7.03 1.24
CA PRO A 435 54.36 -7.64 0.50
C PRO A 435 54.09 -7.75 -1.02
N ASN A 436 55.15 -7.83 -1.82
CA ASN A 436 55.11 -8.16 -3.26
C ASN A 436 55.17 -9.69 -3.49
N SER A 437 54.71 -10.13 -4.66
CA SER A 437 55.22 -11.33 -5.34
C SER A 437 55.12 -11.19 -6.86
N ASP A 438 56.06 -11.78 -7.59
CA ASP A 438 56.30 -11.54 -9.02
C ASP A 438 55.78 -12.65 -9.96
N PHE A 439 55.36 -12.23 -11.17
CA PHE A 439 55.59 -12.80 -12.52
C PHE A 439 55.82 -14.33 -12.72
N PRO A 440 55.26 -14.93 -13.81
CA PRO A 440 55.71 -14.58 -15.17
C PRO A 440 54.65 -14.57 -16.30
N ILE A 441 55.09 -14.11 -17.48
CA ILE A 441 54.32 -13.96 -18.72
C ILE A 441 54.73 -15.06 -19.73
N HIS A 442 53.77 -15.56 -20.52
CA HIS A 442 54.03 -16.21 -21.81
C HIS A 442 53.17 -15.59 -22.94
N ARG A 443 53.42 -15.98 -24.19
CA ARG A 443 53.27 -15.14 -25.40
C ARG A 443 52.72 -15.96 -26.60
N LEU A 444 52.31 -15.28 -27.68
CA LEU A 444 51.99 -15.80 -29.03
C LEU A 444 50.57 -16.43 -29.17
N ASP A 445 49.85 -16.37 -30.31
CA ASP A 445 49.97 -15.51 -31.52
C ASP A 445 48.61 -15.36 -32.26
N PHE A 446 48.58 -14.56 -33.34
CA PHE A 446 47.43 -14.35 -34.23
C PHE A 446 47.10 -15.54 -35.16
N ARG A 447 45.81 -15.72 -35.49
CA ARG A 447 45.32 -16.16 -36.82
C ARG A 447 43.80 -16.00 -37.02
N SER A 448 43.37 -15.96 -38.29
CA SER A 448 41.97 -15.94 -38.75
C SER A 448 41.90 -16.61 -40.15
N PRO A 449 40.76 -16.65 -40.86
CA PRO A 449 39.78 -17.74 -40.83
C PRO A 449 39.64 -18.49 -42.19
N PRO A 450 38.81 -19.55 -42.29
CA PRO A 450 38.30 -20.08 -43.57
C PRO A 450 36.91 -19.51 -43.95
N LYS A 451 36.38 -19.88 -45.13
CA LYS A 451 35.24 -19.23 -45.81
C LYS A 451 34.08 -20.19 -46.17
N THR A 452 32.96 -19.55 -46.55
CA THR A 452 31.66 -20.00 -47.08
C THR A 452 31.62 -21.12 -48.14
N GLY A 453 30.54 -21.92 -48.09
CA GLY A 453 30.00 -22.78 -49.18
C GLY A 453 29.37 -24.07 -48.62
N GLU A 454 28.23 -24.60 -49.09
CA GLU A 454 27.21 -24.05 -50.00
C GLU A 454 25.80 -24.69 -49.74
N MET A 455 24.83 -24.42 -50.62
CA MET A 455 23.38 -24.59 -50.40
C MET A 455 22.84 -26.04 -50.28
N MET A 456 21.74 -26.20 -49.52
CA MET A 456 20.58 -26.97 -49.99
C MET A 456 19.26 -26.34 -49.53
N ARG A 457 18.22 -26.37 -50.37
CA ARG A 457 16.89 -25.73 -50.12
C ARG A 457 15.78 -26.78 -50.06
N LEU A 458 14.86 -26.63 -49.11
CA LEU A 458 13.43 -26.95 -49.26
C LEU A 458 12.59 -25.88 -48.50
N ASN A 459 11.32 -25.73 -48.88
CA ASN A 459 10.51 -24.55 -48.53
C ASN A 459 9.92 -24.55 -47.11
N PRO A 460 9.92 -23.41 -46.40
CA PRO A 460 8.98 -23.14 -45.32
C PRO A 460 7.73 -22.41 -45.86
N SER A 461 6.58 -23.08 -45.86
CA SER A 461 5.29 -22.43 -46.15
C SER A 461 4.58 -22.03 -44.86
N ASN A 462 4.89 -20.84 -44.34
CA ASN A 462 3.94 -19.93 -43.67
C ASN A 462 4.68 -18.66 -43.20
N ASN A 463 4.20 -17.51 -43.65
CA ASN A 463 4.58 -16.23 -43.03
C ASN A 463 3.98 -16.20 -41.61
N GLY A 464 4.68 -15.73 -40.58
CA GLY A 464 5.67 -14.66 -40.63
C GLY A 464 5.15 -13.36 -39.99
N ALA A 465 4.00 -13.42 -39.31
CA ALA A 465 3.62 -12.41 -38.33
C ALA A 465 4.62 -12.44 -37.18
N ALA A 466 5.52 -11.45 -37.13
CA ALA A 466 6.44 -11.30 -36.01
C ALA A 466 5.64 -11.05 -34.74
N MET A 467 5.72 -11.96 -33.76
CA MET A 467 5.26 -11.67 -32.40
C MET A 467 6.17 -10.58 -31.82
N VAL A 468 5.72 -9.34 -31.93
CA VAL A 468 6.29 -8.22 -31.19
C VAL A 468 6.15 -8.57 -29.71
N ASN A 469 7.28 -8.71 -29.01
CA ASN A 469 7.29 -8.93 -27.57
C ASN A 469 6.51 -7.81 -26.89
N ALA A 470 5.30 -8.12 -26.42
CA ALA A 470 4.45 -7.17 -25.73
C ALA A 470 5.08 -6.83 -24.37
N ILE A 471 5.78 -5.70 -24.33
CA ILE A 471 6.22 -5.08 -23.08
C ILE A 471 4.97 -4.91 -22.20
N PRO A 472 5.00 -5.30 -20.90
CA PRO A 472 3.88 -5.10 -20.01
C PRO A 472 3.38 -3.64 -20.06
N THR A 473 2.11 -3.45 -20.44
CA THR A 473 1.52 -2.12 -20.64
C THR A 473 1.37 -1.35 -19.33
N GLU A 474 1.12 -2.07 -18.23
CA GLU A 474 1.13 -1.55 -16.86
C GLU A 474 2.51 -1.77 -16.23
N MET A 475 2.95 -0.80 -15.43
CA MET A 475 4.22 -0.91 -14.69
C MET A 475 3.98 -1.53 -13.30
N PRO A 476 4.76 -2.53 -12.85
CA PRO A 476 4.49 -3.26 -11.61
C PRO A 476 4.29 -2.39 -10.36
N ILE A 477 5.06 -1.29 -10.21
CA ILE A 477 4.96 -0.34 -9.09
C ILE A 477 3.64 0.45 -9.06
N VAL A 478 3.02 0.65 -10.23
CA VAL A 478 1.72 1.32 -10.35
C VAL A 478 0.63 0.33 -9.97
N LEU A 479 0.65 -0.87 -10.58
CA LEU A 479 -0.30 -1.94 -10.30
C LEU A 479 -0.29 -2.39 -8.83
N SER A 480 0.89 -2.57 -8.21
CA SER A 480 0.98 -2.96 -6.80
C SER A 480 0.31 -1.96 -5.86
N ARG A 481 0.40 -0.67 -6.19
CA ARG A 481 -0.21 0.43 -5.43
C ARG A 481 -1.70 0.58 -5.73
N GLU A 482 -2.14 0.26 -6.93
CA GLU A 482 -3.57 0.21 -7.29
C GLU A 482 -4.27 -0.94 -6.55
N LEU A 483 -3.64 -2.11 -6.46
CA LEU A 483 -4.14 -3.26 -5.70
C LEU A 483 -4.20 -3.01 -4.19
N GLU A 484 -3.18 -2.36 -3.61
CA GLU A 484 -3.15 -1.96 -2.19
C GLU A 484 -4.37 -1.10 -1.80
N PHE A 485 -4.83 -0.22 -2.70
CA PHE A 485 -6.01 0.61 -2.48
C PHE A 485 -7.32 -0.10 -2.90
N SER A 486 -7.25 -1.14 -3.74
CA SER A 486 -8.41 -1.98 -4.09
C SER A 486 -8.85 -2.88 -2.94
N ASP A 487 -7.92 -3.54 -2.25
CA ASP A 487 -8.19 -4.33 -1.03
C ASP A 487 -8.91 -3.50 0.04
N ARG A 488 -8.56 -2.22 0.15
CA ARG A 488 -9.13 -1.27 1.12
C ARG A 488 -10.49 -0.69 0.73
N PHE A 489 -10.79 -0.55 -0.56
CA PHE A 489 -11.93 0.26 -1.05
C PHE A 489 -12.86 -0.43 -2.07
N GLY A 490 -12.63 -1.70 -2.40
CA GLY A 490 -13.52 -2.57 -3.19
C GLY A 490 -13.27 -2.56 -4.71
N ASP A 491 -13.46 -3.72 -5.35
CA ASP A 491 -12.82 -4.14 -6.61
C ASP A 491 -13.12 -3.33 -7.89
N ASN A 492 -14.03 -2.35 -7.86
CA ASN A 492 -14.44 -1.58 -9.05
C ASN A 492 -13.38 -0.56 -9.55
N LEU A 493 -12.11 -0.73 -9.18
CA LEU A 493 -11.02 0.22 -9.42
C LEU A 493 -10.27 -0.01 -10.74
N LEU A 494 -10.14 -1.27 -11.17
CA LEU A 494 -9.18 -1.69 -12.20
C LEU A 494 -9.61 -1.44 -13.66
N ASN A 495 -10.73 -0.74 -13.88
CA ASN A 495 -11.31 -0.49 -15.21
C ASN A 495 -10.51 0.49 -16.09
N SER A 496 -9.43 1.11 -15.59
CA SER A 496 -8.61 2.09 -16.33
C SER A 496 -7.12 1.75 -16.25
N LYS A 497 -6.59 1.04 -17.25
CA LYS A 497 -5.17 0.65 -17.33
C LYS A 497 -4.24 1.88 -17.37
N VAL A 498 -3.43 2.06 -16.31
CA VAL A 498 -2.44 3.14 -16.23
C VAL A 498 -1.13 2.67 -16.86
N THR A 499 -0.72 3.37 -17.92
CA THR A 499 0.51 3.10 -18.67
C THR A 499 1.45 4.30 -18.58
N PRO A 500 2.76 4.16 -18.85
CA PRO A 500 3.66 5.30 -18.97
C PRO A 500 3.22 6.35 -19.99
N GLN A 501 2.42 5.96 -21.01
CA GLN A 501 1.88 6.89 -21.98
C GLN A 501 0.67 7.65 -21.43
N THR A 502 -0.29 7.00 -20.78
CA THR A 502 -1.47 7.68 -20.23
C THR A 502 -1.11 8.63 -19.07
N ILE A 503 -0.03 8.33 -18.33
CA ILE A 503 0.58 9.28 -17.37
C ILE A 503 1.11 10.52 -18.10
N ARG A 504 1.96 10.36 -19.13
CA ARG A 504 2.49 11.50 -19.92
C ARG A 504 1.39 12.35 -20.54
N ASP A 505 0.40 11.71 -21.18
CA ASP A 505 -0.70 12.41 -21.84
C ASP A 505 -1.53 13.23 -20.86
N THR A 506 -1.73 12.71 -19.64
CA THR A 506 -2.40 13.43 -18.55
C THR A 506 -1.61 14.67 -18.12
N LEU A 507 -0.31 14.49 -17.79
CA LEU A 507 0.55 15.59 -17.34
C LEU A 507 0.73 16.66 -18.44
N GLY A 508 0.78 16.25 -19.71
CA GLY A 508 0.81 17.14 -20.86
C GLY A 508 -0.48 17.95 -21.05
N LYS A 509 -1.66 17.31 -20.94
CA LYS A 509 -2.97 17.98 -20.98
C LYS A 509 -3.10 19.03 -19.87
N ILE A 510 -2.74 18.67 -18.64
CA ILE A 510 -2.74 19.61 -17.50
C ILE A 510 -1.79 20.78 -17.74
N THR A 511 -0.58 20.52 -18.25
CA THR A 511 0.38 21.58 -18.59
C THR A 511 -0.20 22.58 -19.59
N ALA A 512 -0.93 22.09 -20.61
CA ALA A 512 -1.60 22.94 -21.59
C ALA A 512 -2.83 23.69 -21.01
N GLN A 513 -3.55 23.11 -20.06
CA GLN A 513 -4.75 23.72 -19.46
C GLN A 513 -4.45 24.75 -18.36
N THR A 514 -3.34 24.59 -17.63
CA THR A 514 -3.06 25.34 -16.39
C THR A 514 -1.76 26.15 -16.44
N GLY A 515 -0.86 25.85 -17.38
CA GLY A 515 0.54 26.33 -17.36
C GLY A 515 1.42 25.68 -16.29
N ASN A 516 0.84 24.87 -15.39
CA ASN A 516 1.56 24.15 -14.35
C ASN A 516 2.18 22.87 -14.90
N ARG A 517 3.47 22.66 -14.64
CA ARG A 517 4.22 21.48 -15.05
C ARG A 517 4.25 20.50 -13.89
N SER A 518 3.31 19.58 -13.91
CA SER A 518 3.20 18.51 -12.92
C SER A 518 4.06 17.29 -13.28
N ALA A 519 4.58 16.59 -12.27
CA ALA A 519 5.20 15.28 -12.36
C ALA A 519 4.61 14.32 -11.31
N ILE A 520 4.76 13.00 -11.50
CA ILE A 520 4.36 11.99 -10.51
C ILE A 520 5.60 11.24 -10.01
N VAL A 521 5.73 11.07 -8.69
CA VAL A 521 6.77 10.24 -8.06
C VAL A 521 6.11 9.12 -7.28
N TYR A 522 6.32 7.87 -7.73
CA TYR A 522 6.02 6.69 -6.94
C TYR A 522 7.19 6.41 -6.01
N VAL A 523 6.90 6.22 -4.73
CA VAL A 523 7.85 5.95 -3.66
C VAL A 523 7.52 4.58 -3.05
N THR A 524 8.51 3.69 -3.01
CA THR A 524 8.39 2.33 -2.46
C THR A 524 9.62 2.01 -1.62
N ALA A 525 9.40 1.56 -0.39
CA ALA A 525 10.43 1.25 0.59
C ALA A 525 10.62 -0.27 0.69
N PHE A 526 11.59 -0.81 -0.04
CA PHE A 526 11.94 -2.23 0.03
C PHE A 526 12.80 -2.54 1.27
N PRO A 527 12.85 -3.81 1.74
CA PRO A 527 13.65 -4.21 2.90
C PRO A 527 15.12 -3.80 2.81
N GLU A 528 15.70 -3.82 1.61
CA GLU A 528 17.13 -3.51 1.35
C GLU A 528 17.40 -2.08 0.83
N GLN A 529 16.38 -1.37 0.31
CA GLN A 529 16.58 -0.11 -0.44
C GLN A 529 15.30 0.73 -0.56
N LEU A 530 15.45 2.03 -0.74
CA LEU A 530 14.38 2.89 -1.26
C LEU A 530 14.39 2.89 -2.79
N GLU A 531 13.21 2.89 -3.40
CA GLU A 531 13.02 3.09 -4.84
C GLU A 531 12.11 4.30 -5.11
N LEU A 532 12.49 5.09 -6.11
CA LEU A 532 11.72 6.20 -6.65
C LEU A 532 11.49 5.97 -8.15
N VAL A 533 10.27 6.15 -8.64
CA VAL A 533 9.96 6.19 -10.08
C VAL A 533 9.27 7.50 -10.41
N LEU A 534 10.00 8.37 -11.10
CA LEU A 534 9.55 9.68 -11.56
C LEU A 534 8.98 9.60 -12.99
N PHE A 535 7.79 10.16 -13.17
CA PHE A 535 7.14 10.38 -14.46
C PHE A 535 6.97 11.90 -14.67
N THR A 536 7.49 12.44 -15.77
CA THR A 536 7.27 13.84 -16.19
C THR A 536 6.39 13.88 -17.45
N PRO A 537 6.00 15.05 -17.99
CA PRO A 537 5.19 15.13 -19.21
C PRO A 537 5.85 14.58 -20.50
N LYS A 538 7.13 14.17 -20.45
CA LYS A 538 7.92 13.75 -21.63
C LYS A 538 8.94 12.67 -21.27
N GLY A 539 9.53 12.03 -22.29
CA GLY A 539 10.60 11.03 -22.10
C GLY A 539 10.15 9.72 -21.47
N THR A 540 11.10 8.89 -21.04
CA THR A 540 10.87 7.63 -20.33
C THR A 540 10.84 7.83 -18.81
N PRO A 541 10.07 7.02 -18.05
CA PRO A 541 10.09 7.07 -16.58
C PRO A 541 11.51 6.90 -16.01
N ILE A 542 11.84 7.70 -15.00
CA ILE A 542 13.18 7.74 -14.40
C ILE A 542 13.14 6.98 -13.07
N ARG A 543 13.78 5.81 -13.04
CA ARG A 543 13.96 4.99 -11.84
C ARG A 543 15.23 5.41 -11.09
N LYS A 544 15.14 5.53 -9.77
CA LYS A 544 16.28 5.73 -8.85
C LYS A 544 16.19 4.72 -7.72
N THR A 545 17.35 4.28 -7.25
CA THR A 545 17.49 3.32 -6.17
C THR A 545 18.49 3.87 -5.17
N ILE A 546 18.14 3.83 -3.88
CA ILE A 546 18.90 4.43 -2.77
C ILE A 546 19.08 3.34 -1.70
N PRO A 547 20.14 2.50 -1.80
CA PRO A 547 20.38 1.38 -0.89
C PRO A 547 20.61 1.82 0.56
N GLU A 548 21.19 2.99 0.78
CA GLU A 548 21.45 3.56 2.10
C GLU A 548 20.17 4.00 2.84
N ALA A 549 19.01 3.91 2.20
CA ALA A 549 17.69 4.33 2.69
C ALA A 549 16.69 3.16 2.74
N ASN A 550 17.15 1.97 3.18
CA ASN A 550 16.30 0.79 3.34
C ASN A 550 15.06 1.03 4.24
N ARG A 551 14.00 0.22 4.10
CA ARG A 551 12.70 0.47 4.76
C ARG A 551 12.82 0.71 6.27
N GLN A 552 13.60 -0.09 6.99
CA GLN A 552 13.75 0.06 8.44
C GLN A 552 14.37 1.42 8.81
N LYS A 553 15.45 1.81 8.14
CA LYS A 553 16.16 3.06 8.40
C LYS A 553 15.36 4.28 7.94
N LEU A 554 14.74 4.20 6.77
CA LEU A 554 13.87 5.24 6.22
C LEU A 554 12.68 5.52 7.16
N LEU A 555 11.99 4.48 7.65
CA LEU A 555 10.89 4.64 8.60
C LEU A 555 11.34 5.04 10.01
N ALA A 556 12.59 4.83 10.39
CA ALA A 556 13.14 5.40 11.63
C ALA A 556 13.24 6.94 11.51
N VAL A 557 13.92 7.44 10.47
CA VAL A 557 14.09 8.90 10.25
C VAL A 557 12.75 9.58 9.97
N ALA A 558 11.82 8.92 9.27
CA ALA A 558 10.46 9.44 9.05
C ALA A 558 9.66 9.58 10.37
N ARG A 559 9.79 8.64 11.31
CA ARG A 559 9.15 8.74 12.64
C ARG A 559 9.80 9.81 13.51
N GLU A 560 11.12 9.94 13.48
CA GLU A 560 11.85 11.01 14.15
C GLU A 560 11.43 12.39 13.62
N PHE A 561 11.47 12.62 12.31
CA PHE A 561 11.07 13.88 11.68
C PHE A 561 9.64 14.30 12.06
N ARG A 562 8.69 13.36 12.06
CA ARG A 562 7.32 13.58 12.57
C ARG A 562 7.34 13.97 14.05
N SER A 563 7.98 13.17 14.91
CA SER A 563 8.10 13.43 16.36
C SER A 563 8.69 14.81 16.69
N GLU A 564 9.62 15.31 15.88
CA GLU A 564 10.20 16.64 16.07
C GLU A 564 9.26 17.78 15.64
N ILE A 565 8.64 17.69 14.45
CA ILE A 565 7.75 18.74 13.95
C ILE A 565 6.45 18.83 14.74
N THR A 566 5.84 17.69 15.08
CA THR A 566 4.45 17.66 15.57
C THR A 566 4.32 17.87 17.08
N ASN A 567 5.44 18.07 17.76
CA ASN A 567 5.48 18.29 19.20
C ASN A 567 5.36 19.78 19.53
N PRO A 568 4.24 20.25 20.13
CA PRO A 568 4.04 21.68 20.42
C PRO A 568 5.05 22.24 21.43
N ARG A 569 5.80 21.40 22.17
CA ARG A 569 6.89 21.84 23.05
C ARG A 569 8.20 22.13 22.29
N LYS A 570 8.29 21.77 21.01
CA LYS A 570 9.49 21.94 20.17
C LYS A 570 9.42 23.10 19.17
N VAL A 571 8.33 23.88 19.15
CA VAL A 571 8.11 24.99 18.20
C VAL A 571 9.14 26.12 18.23
N ASN A 572 9.94 26.21 19.30
CA ASN A 572 11.04 27.16 19.45
C ASN A 572 12.42 26.55 19.13
N THR A 573 12.47 25.36 18.52
CA THR A 573 13.70 24.62 18.20
C THR A 573 13.88 24.45 16.69
N LYS A 574 14.99 23.81 16.29
CA LYS A 574 15.27 23.41 14.90
C LYS A 574 15.71 21.94 14.78
N SER A 575 15.42 21.10 15.77
CA SER A 575 15.89 19.71 15.84
C SER A 575 15.36 18.82 14.71
N TYR A 576 14.20 19.17 14.13
CA TYR A 576 13.67 18.51 12.93
C TYR A 576 14.58 18.63 11.70
N LEU A 577 15.52 19.60 11.65
CA LEU A 577 16.28 19.89 10.42
C LEU A 577 17.22 18.76 9.97
N GLU A 578 17.74 17.95 10.89
CA GLU A 578 18.66 16.85 10.57
C GLU A 578 17.92 15.73 9.82
N SER A 579 16.83 15.25 10.39
CA SER A 579 15.96 14.25 9.76
C SER A 579 15.24 14.79 8.52
N ALA A 580 14.84 16.07 8.50
CA ALA A 580 14.32 16.75 7.30
C ALA A 580 15.31 16.74 6.12
N GLN A 581 16.59 17.00 6.38
CA GLN A 581 17.64 17.01 5.37
C GLN A 581 17.99 15.59 4.92
N GLN A 582 18.05 14.63 5.84
CA GLN A 582 18.33 13.24 5.47
C GLN A 582 17.22 12.66 4.59
N LEU A 583 15.95 12.96 4.89
CA LEU A 583 14.81 12.58 4.06
C LEU A 583 14.82 13.30 2.69
N TYR A 584 15.20 14.58 2.64
CA TYR A 584 15.37 15.31 1.37
C TYR A 584 16.42 14.66 0.46
N GLN A 585 17.57 14.27 1.03
CA GLN A 585 18.66 13.59 0.32
C GLN A 585 18.23 12.24 -0.28
N TRP A 586 17.30 11.54 0.35
CA TRP A 586 16.81 10.24 -0.13
C TRP A 586 15.62 10.36 -1.09
N LEU A 587 14.68 11.28 -0.85
CA LEU A 587 13.40 11.36 -1.57
C LEU A 587 13.40 12.35 -2.75
N ILE A 588 14.20 13.43 -2.69
CA ILE A 588 14.12 14.56 -3.62
C ILE A 588 15.42 14.76 -4.41
N LEU A 589 16.56 14.82 -3.72
CA LEU A 589 17.89 15.04 -4.33
C LEU A 589 18.21 14.09 -5.52
N PRO A 590 17.83 12.79 -5.53
CA PRO A 590 18.09 11.91 -6.68
C PRO A 590 17.31 12.27 -7.95
N LEU A 591 16.28 13.12 -7.82
CA LEU A 591 15.34 13.53 -8.86
C LEU A 591 15.49 14.98 -9.32
N GLU A 592 16.12 15.86 -8.53
CA GLU A 592 16.16 17.32 -8.79
C GLU A 592 16.59 17.69 -10.20
N ALA A 593 17.69 17.15 -10.71
CA ALA A 593 18.19 17.48 -12.05
C ALA A 593 17.18 17.14 -13.18
N ALA A 594 16.28 16.18 -12.97
CA ALA A 594 15.22 15.86 -13.92
C ALA A 594 13.98 16.76 -13.74
N LEU A 595 13.63 17.09 -12.49
CA LEU A 595 12.57 18.05 -12.17
C LEU A 595 12.91 19.44 -12.73
N GLU A 596 14.15 19.90 -12.56
CA GLU A 596 14.65 21.18 -13.07
C GLU A 596 14.76 21.21 -14.59
N ALA A 597 15.29 20.16 -15.23
CA ALA A 597 15.40 20.08 -16.70
C ALA A 597 14.05 20.07 -17.44
N ASP A 598 12.97 19.66 -16.74
CA ASP A 598 11.61 19.69 -17.26
C ASP A 598 10.83 20.93 -16.83
N GLY A 599 11.37 21.73 -15.89
CA GLY A 599 10.72 22.90 -15.31
C GLY A 599 9.50 22.55 -14.46
N ILE A 600 9.53 21.40 -13.78
CA ILE A 600 8.45 20.93 -12.91
C ILE A 600 8.26 21.90 -11.75
N ASN A 601 7.01 22.26 -11.47
CA ASN A 601 6.62 23.12 -10.34
C ASN A 601 5.55 22.50 -9.43
N THR A 602 4.96 21.36 -9.80
CA THR A 602 4.10 20.56 -8.91
C THR A 602 4.46 19.08 -8.96
N ILE A 603 4.46 18.40 -7.80
CA ILE A 603 4.77 16.97 -7.69
C ILE A 603 3.60 16.22 -7.05
N LEU A 604 3.10 15.18 -7.71
CA LEU A 604 2.13 14.24 -7.15
C LEU A 604 2.91 13.05 -6.57
N PHE A 605 2.83 12.84 -5.27
CA PHE A 605 3.50 11.71 -4.62
C PHE A 605 2.54 10.55 -4.44
N SER A 606 2.96 9.35 -4.84
CA SER A 606 2.30 8.10 -4.45
C SER A 606 3.22 7.36 -3.48
N MET A 607 2.90 7.44 -2.18
CA MET A 607 3.79 6.99 -1.10
C MET A 607 3.39 5.64 -0.50
N ASP A 608 4.40 4.97 0.04
CA ASP A 608 4.31 3.66 0.69
C ASP A 608 3.78 3.76 2.14
N GLY A 609 3.41 2.60 2.70
CA GLY A 609 3.06 2.49 4.13
C GLY A 609 4.17 3.05 5.02
N GLY A 610 3.79 3.90 5.97
CA GLY A 610 4.69 4.56 6.92
C GLY A 610 5.28 5.89 6.44
N LEU A 611 5.02 6.28 5.17
CA LEU A 611 5.47 7.53 4.54
C LEU A 611 4.34 8.48 4.15
N ARG A 612 3.08 8.06 4.15
CA ARG A 612 1.94 8.89 3.69
C ARG A 612 1.64 10.05 4.64
N SER A 613 2.00 9.91 5.92
CA SER A 613 1.86 10.99 6.91
C SER A 613 3.08 11.91 7.01
N LEU A 614 4.02 11.85 6.06
CA LEU A 614 5.26 12.64 6.11
C LEU A 614 4.98 14.15 5.88
N PRO A 615 5.51 15.07 6.71
CA PRO A 615 5.40 16.52 6.51
C PRO A 615 6.22 17.02 5.29
N LEU A 616 5.82 16.65 4.07
CA LEU A 616 6.58 16.90 2.83
C LEU A 616 6.97 18.38 2.65
N ALA A 617 6.09 19.30 3.07
CA ALA A 617 6.33 20.74 3.00
C ALA A 617 7.63 21.17 3.71
N ALA A 618 7.98 20.47 4.79
CA ALA A 618 9.07 20.80 5.70
C ALA A 618 10.34 19.95 5.51
N LEU A 619 10.40 19.10 4.47
CA LEU A 619 11.68 18.57 3.99
C LEU A 619 12.58 19.72 3.53
N HIS A 620 13.89 19.64 3.74
CA HIS A 620 14.79 20.80 3.65
C HIS A 620 16.07 20.49 2.86
N ASP A 621 16.43 21.31 1.87
CA ASP A 621 17.59 21.09 0.98
C ASP A 621 18.95 21.53 1.59
N GLY A 622 18.91 22.01 2.84
CA GLY A 622 20.05 22.64 3.53
C GLY A 622 20.04 24.17 3.46
N LYS A 623 19.19 24.77 2.61
CA LYS A 623 19.04 26.23 2.43
C LYS A 623 17.58 26.69 2.54
N GLN A 624 16.64 25.89 2.03
CA GLN A 624 15.21 26.20 1.93
C GLN A 624 14.35 24.94 2.10
N PHE A 625 13.06 25.14 2.35
CA PHE A 625 12.08 24.05 2.45
C PHE A 625 11.56 23.61 1.07
N LEU A 626 11.14 22.35 0.95
CA LEU A 626 10.62 21.77 -0.29
C LEU A 626 9.41 22.55 -0.83
N ILE A 627 8.55 23.07 0.07
CA ILE A 627 7.40 23.90 -0.30
C ILE A 627 7.78 25.20 -1.02
N GLN A 628 8.98 25.74 -0.76
CA GLN A 628 9.48 26.92 -1.47
C GLN A 628 9.84 26.56 -2.93
N LYS A 629 10.20 25.30 -3.22
CA LYS A 629 10.54 24.81 -4.57
C LYS A 629 9.32 24.34 -5.38
N TYR A 630 8.43 23.54 -4.78
CA TYR A 630 7.29 22.91 -5.47
C TYR A 630 6.00 22.95 -4.63
N SER A 631 4.84 23.06 -5.29
CA SER A 631 3.57 22.60 -4.74
C SER A 631 3.42 21.08 -4.91
N PHE A 632 2.54 20.41 -4.15
CA PHE A 632 2.37 18.95 -4.26
C PHE A 632 1.02 18.46 -3.73
N SER A 633 0.68 17.22 -4.09
CA SER A 633 -0.36 16.44 -3.42
C SER A 633 0.08 14.98 -3.20
N LEU A 634 -0.60 14.31 -2.26
CA LEU A 634 -0.54 12.86 -2.08
C LEU A 634 -1.66 12.20 -2.89
N ILE A 635 -1.34 11.18 -3.68
CA ILE A 635 -2.31 10.37 -4.43
C ILE A 635 -2.16 8.89 -4.10
N PRO A 636 -3.25 8.09 -4.13
CA PRO A 636 -3.16 6.64 -4.21
C PRO A 636 -2.36 6.19 -5.43
N SER A 637 -2.91 6.46 -6.61
CA SER A 637 -2.42 6.14 -7.95
C SER A 637 -3.04 7.14 -8.93
N LEU A 638 -2.65 7.09 -10.21
CA LEU A 638 -3.28 7.95 -11.22
C LEU A 638 -4.71 7.49 -11.58
N SER A 639 -4.99 6.18 -11.58
CA SER A 639 -6.34 5.63 -11.85
C SER A 639 -7.38 6.06 -10.82
N LEU A 640 -6.97 6.23 -9.57
CA LEU A 640 -7.83 6.61 -8.44
C LEU A 640 -7.91 8.12 -8.22
N THR A 641 -7.32 8.91 -9.12
CA THR A 641 -7.32 10.37 -9.06
C THR A 641 -8.17 10.93 -10.20
N ASP A 642 -9.14 11.80 -9.91
CA ASP A 642 -9.87 12.51 -10.97
C ASP A 642 -8.96 13.56 -11.62
N THR A 643 -8.48 13.26 -12.82
CA THR A 643 -7.51 14.06 -13.57
C THR A 643 -8.13 15.24 -14.32
N ARG A 644 -9.46 15.46 -14.23
CA ARG A 644 -10.16 16.52 -14.95
C ARG A 644 -10.02 17.87 -14.25
N TYR A 645 -9.13 18.73 -14.74
CA TYR A 645 -9.01 20.11 -14.26
C TYR A 645 -10.34 20.88 -14.34
N GLN A 646 -10.65 21.66 -13.30
CA GLN A 646 -11.78 22.58 -13.23
C GLN A 646 -11.35 23.83 -12.45
N SER A 647 -11.52 25.02 -13.02
CA SER A 647 -11.08 26.25 -12.37
C SER A 647 -12.06 26.70 -11.29
N LEU A 648 -11.57 26.87 -10.05
CA LEU A 648 -12.38 27.24 -8.88
C LEU A 648 -12.79 28.72 -8.80
N LYS A 649 -12.35 29.60 -9.72
CA LYS A 649 -12.50 31.07 -9.58
C LYS A 649 -13.93 31.58 -9.34
N ASN A 650 -14.93 30.84 -9.81
CA ASN A 650 -16.36 31.14 -9.65
C ASN A 650 -17.10 30.08 -8.79
N ALA A 651 -16.36 29.27 -8.02
CA ALA A 651 -16.94 28.29 -7.12
C ALA A 651 -17.72 28.96 -5.98
N SER A 652 -18.70 28.24 -5.44
CA SER A 652 -19.36 28.61 -4.18
C SER A 652 -19.01 27.62 -3.07
N VAL A 653 -18.87 28.13 -1.85
CA VAL A 653 -18.47 27.37 -0.66
C VAL A 653 -19.69 27.05 0.20
N LEU A 654 -19.83 25.78 0.59
CA LEU A 654 -20.65 25.39 1.74
C LEU A 654 -19.71 25.20 2.94
N ALA A 655 -19.71 26.16 3.85
CA ALA A 655 -18.89 26.12 5.05
C ALA A 655 -19.77 25.73 6.24
N MET A 656 -19.36 24.72 7.01
CA MET A 656 -20.10 24.25 8.18
C MET A 656 -19.12 23.88 9.29
N GLY A 657 -19.49 24.05 10.55
CA GLY A 657 -18.58 23.72 11.65
C GLY A 657 -19.20 23.75 13.04
N ALA A 658 -18.44 23.24 14.02
CA ALA A 658 -18.77 23.29 15.44
C ALA A 658 -17.63 23.92 16.23
N SER A 659 -17.95 24.94 17.03
CA SER A 659 -17.03 25.57 17.98
C SER A 659 -17.17 25.02 19.40
N GLU A 660 -18.34 24.46 19.71
CA GLU A 660 -18.73 23.95 21.01
C GLU A 660 -18.97 22.45 20.95
N PHE A 661 -18.51 21.73 21.97
CA PHE A 661 -18.64 20.27 22.07
C PHE A 661 -18.90 19.90 23.53
N LYS A 662 -19.61 18.79 23.75
CA LYS A 662 -19.88 18.25 25.09
C LYS A 662 -18.67 17.48 25.65
N ASP A 663 -18.10 16.59 24.83
CA ASP A 663 -17.13 15.59 25.26
C ASP A 663 -15.74 15.80 24.59
N LEU A 664 -15.53 16.94 23.90
CA LEU A 664 -14.27 17.35 23.23
C LEU A 664 -13.92 18.81 23.60
N SER A 665 -12.67 19.24 23.34
CA SER A 665 -12.26 20.63 23.57
C SER A 665 -12.93 21.61 22.59
N PRO A 666 -13.33 22.82 23.02
CA PRO A 666 -13.91 23.82 22.12
C PRO A 666 -12.89 24.31 21.07
N LEU A 667 -13.41 24.74 19.91
CA LEU A 667 -12.65 25.31 18.79
C LEU A 667 -13.12 26.76 18.53
N PRO A 668 -12.73 27.72 19.37
CA PRO A 668 -13.23 29.10 19.29
C PRO A 668 -12.86 29.84 18.00
N ALA A 669 -11.88 29.39 17.20
CA ALA A 669 -11.62 29.97 15.89
C ALA A 669 -12.75 29.74 14.87
N VAL A 670 -13.51 28.64 14.98
CA VAL A 670 -14.44 28.17 13.95
C VAL A 670 -15.46 29.23 13.49
N PRO A 671 -16.13 30.02 14.36
CA PRO A 671 -17.07 31.06 13.92
C PRO A 671 -16.38 32.18 13.13
N ILE A 672 -15.12 32.49 13.45
CA ILE A 672 -14.30 33.49 12.78
C ILE A 672 -13.76 32.95 11.44
N GLU A 673 -13.43 31.67 11.38
CA GLU A 673 -13.03 30.98 10.14
C GLU A 673 -14.19 30.97 9.12
N LEU A 674 -15.36 30.43 9.52
CA LEU A 674 -16.53 30.33 8.65
C LEU A 674 -16.99 31.70 8.12
N SER A 675 -17.00 32.72 8.97
CA SER A 675 -17.38 34.09 8.59
C SER A 675 -16.30 34.81 7.77
N THR A 676 -15.01 34.51 7.96
CA THR A 676 -13.94 34.98 7.08
C THR A 676 -14.07 34.39 5.68
N ILE A 677 -14.30 33.07 5.59
CA ILE A 677 -14.42 32.35 4.32
C ILE A 677 -15.65 32.85 3.55
N VAL A 678 -16.85 32.84 4.15
CA VAL A 678 -18.10 33.10 3.41
C VAL A 678 -18.55 34.57 3.45
N GLY A 679 -18.22 35.31 4.51
CA GLY A 679 -18.61 36.72 4.64
C GLY A 679 -17.69 37.68 3.88
N ASN A 680 -16.38 37.40 3.82
CA ASN A 680 -15.39 38.31 3.25
C ASN A 680 -14.70 37.80 1.98
N LEU A 681 -14.53 36.48 1.82
CA LEU A 681 -13.75 35.92 0.72
C LEU A 681 -14.62 35.33 -0.40
N TRP A 682 -15.47 34.36 -0.13
CA TRP A 682 -16.11 33.51 -1.14
C TRP A 682 -17.63 33.55 -1.10
N PRO A 683 -18.33 33.55 -2.25
CA PRO A 683 -19.78 33.40 -2.26
C PRO A 683 -20.16 32.01 -1.74
N GLY A 684 -21.15 31.93 -0.86
CA GLY A 684 -21.45 30.66 -0.19
C GLY A 684 -22.52 30.77 0.88
N LYS A 685 -22.55 29.77 1.77
CA LYS A 685 -23.29 29.81 3.04
C LYS A 685 -22.45 29.20 4.15
N SER A 686 -22.59 29.76 5.35
CA SER A 686 -21.97 29.31 6.60
C SER A 686 -23.04 28.79 7.56
N PHE A 687 -22.82 27.65 8.21
CA PHE A 687 -23.69 27.09 9.25
C PHE A 687 -22.87 26.67 10.47
N LEU A 688 -23.33 26.99 11.68
CA LEU A 688 -22.56 26.82 12.92
C LEU A 688 -23.36 26.00 13.95
N ASN A 689 -22.65 25.19 14.75
CA ASN A 689 -23.18 24.47 15.91
C ASN A 689 -24.51 23.76 15.59
N GLN A 690 -25.64 24.22 16.14
CA GLN A 690 -26.96 23.59 15.96
C GLN A 690 -27.41 23.44 14.49
N GLU A 691 -26.85 24.23 13.55
CA GLU A 691 -27.12 24.11 12.11
C GLU A 691 -26.14 23.17 11.38
N PHE A 692 -25.06 22.72 12.03
CA PHE A 692 -24.06 21.82 11.45
C PHE A 692 -24.44 20.34 11.68
N THR A 693 -25.55 19.93 11.08
CA THR A 693 -26.07 18.56 11.12
C THR A 693 -25.90 17.83 9.79
N LEU A 694 -25.95 16.50 9.81
CA LEU A 694 -25.89 15.68 8.59
C LEU A 694 -27.08 15.95 7.65
N GLU A 695 -28.25 16.24 8.22
CA GLU A 695 -29.45 16.61 7.46
C GLU A 695 -29.26 17.93 6.73
N ASN A 696 -28.80 18.99 7.42
CA ASN A 696 -28.61 20.29 6.78
C ASN A 696 -27.50 20.23 5.71
N LEU A 697 -26.41 19.50 5.96
CA LEU A 697 -25.35 19.26 4.98
C LEU A 697 -25.91 18.66 3.67
N LYS A 698 -26.76 17.63 3.76
CA LYS A 698 -27.46 17.05 2.60
C LYS A 698 -28.46 18.04 1.98
N LEU A 699 -29.23 18.76 2.80
CA LEU A 699 -30.25 19.71 2.36
C LEU A 699 -29.66 20.88 1.55
N GLN A 700 -28.53 21.45 1.98
CA GLN A 700 -27.89 22.55 1.23
C GLN A 700 -27.24 22.05 -0.05
N ARG A 701 -26.63 20.86 -0.05
CA ARG A 701 -26.08 20.21 -1.25
C ARG A 701 -27.15 19.91 -2.30
N ASN A 702 -28.35 19.50 -1.90
CA ASN A 702 -29.49 19.30 -2.79
C ASN A 702 -30.06 20.63 -3.32
N LYS A 703 -29.87 21.76 -2.60
CA LYS A 703 -30.33 23.09 -3.02
C LYS A 703 -29.36 23.79 -4.00
N GLN A 704 -28.05 23.53 -3.92
CA GLN A 704 -27.05 24.23 -4.74
C GLN A 704 -25.78 23.39 -4.96
N PRO A 705 -25.22 23.34 -6.20
CA PRO A 705 -23.96 22.67 -6.51
C PRO A 705 -22.74 23.46 -6.00
N TYR A 706 -22.57 23.53 -4.68
CA TYR A 706 -21.34 24.04 -4.05
C TYR A 706 -20.14 23.19 -4.50
N GLN A 707 -19.17 23.79 -5.17
CA GLN A 707 -17.96 23.09 -5.64
C GLN A 707 -16.94 22.89 -4.54
N ILE A 708 -17.03 23.66 -3.45
CA ILE A 708 -16.17 23.54 -2.27
C ILE A 708 -17.05 23.24 -1.06
N ILE A 709 -16.70 22.18 -0.31
CA ILE A 709 -17.26 21.90 1.02
C ILE A 709 -16.16 22.13 2.04
N HIS A 710 -16.45 22.86 3.11
CA HIS A 710 -15.52 23.19 4.18
C HIS A 710 -16.12 22.79 5.53
N LEU A 711 -15.45 21.90 6.25
CA LEU A 711 -15.89 21.36 7.54
C LEU A 711 -14.87 21.74 8.61
N ALA A 712 -15.25 22.67 9.50
CA ALA A 712 -14.42 23.19 10.58
C ALA A 712 -14.86 22.58 11.92
N THR A 713 -14.25 21.46 12.28
CA THR A 713 -14.62 20.62 13.43
C THR A 713 -13.57 19.54 13.68
N HIS A 714 -13.59 18.94 14.86
CA HIS A 714 -12.79 17.74 15.16
C HIS A 714 -13.13 16.58 14.21
N GLY A 715 -12.11 15.83 13.83
CA GLY A 715 -12.28 14.50 13.23
C GLY A 715 -11.13 13.59 13.60
N GLU A 716 -11.40 12.32 13.81
CA GLU A 716 -10.42 11.32 14.23
C GLU A 716 -10.30 10.23 13.18
N PHE A 717 -9.07 9.95 12.76
CA PHE A 717 -8.76 8.78 11.93
C PHE A 717 -8.16 7.72 12.85
N ASN A 718 -8.82 6.56 12.92
CA ASN A 718 -8.52 5.45 13.83
C ASN A 718 -8.15 4.17 13.03
N PRO A 719 -7.39 3.22 13.61
CA PRO A 719 -6.95 2.01 12.90
C PRO A 719 -8.11 1.05 12.64
N GLY A 720 -7.89 0.01 11.83
CA GLY A 720 -8.91 -0.92 11.39
C GLY A 720 -9.77 -0.37 10.26
N ALA A 721 -11.07 -0.68 10.26
CA ALA A 721 -12.00 -0.35 9.17
C ALA A 721 -12.26 1.17 9.03
N ALA A 722 -12.65 1.62 7.83
CA ALA A 722 -12.95 3.03 7.56
C ALA A 722 -14.04 3.61 8.49
N GLY A 723 -15.03 2.80 8.89
CA GLY A 723 -16.06 3.17 9.86
C GLY A 723 -15.54 3.46 11.28
N ASN A 724 -14.31 3.10 11.64
CA ASN A 724 -13.70 3.50 12.92
C ASN A 724 -13.30 4.99 12.93
N SER A 725 -13.18 5.60 11.77
CA SER A 725 -12.79 7.01 11.58
C SER A 725 -14.01 7.88 11.32
N TYR A 726 -14.04 9.11 11.87
CA TYR A 726 -15.21 9.99 11.80
C TYR A 726 -14.87 11.48 11.82
N ILE A 727 -15.80 12.28 11.32
CA ILE A 727 -15.88 13.73 11.46
C ILE A 727 -16.99 14.03 12.48
N GLN A 728 -16.72 14.84 13.50
CA GLN A 728 -17.71 15.21 14.51
C GLN A 728 -18.63 16.30 13.95
N LEU A 729 -19.90 15.97 13.72
CA LEU A 729 -20.95 16.98 13.48
C LEU A 729 -21.51 17.44 14.83
N TRP A 730 -22.47 18.37 14.83
CA TRP A 730 -23.11 18.81 16.07
C TRP A 730 -23.93 17.72 16.75
N ASP A 731 -24.70 16.98 15.96
CA ASP A 731 -25.69 16.00 16.39
C ASP A 731 -25.18 14.55 16.37
N THR A 732 -24.19 14.25 15.52
CA THR A 732 -23.75 12.88 15.25
C THR A 732 -22.28 12.79 14.81
N LYS A 733 -21.77 11.57 14.69
CA LYS A 733 -20.47 11.27 14.07
C LYS A 733 -20.71 10.84 12.63
N LEU A 734 -20.07 11.52 11.68
CA LEU A 734 -20.10 11.20 10.25
C LEU A 734 -18.89 10.32 9.93
N HIS A 735 -19.13 9.03 9.72
CA HIS A 735 -18.07 8.04 9.54
C HIS A 735 -17.51 8.04 8.10
N LEU A 736 -16.24 7.66 7.93
CA LEU A 736 -15.54 7.82 6.64
C LEU A 736 -16.09 6.93 5.51
N ASP A 737 -16.68 5.78 5.85
CA ASP A 737 -17.41 4.89 4.94
C ASP A 737 -18.80 5.45 4.52
N GLN A 738 -19.37 6.35 5.31
CA GLN A 738 -20.61 7.06 4.98
C GLN A 738 -20.39 8.22 3.99
N LEU A 739 -19.17 8.77 3.89
CA LEU A 739 -18.90 9.94 3.03
C LEU A 739 -19.24 9.71 1.56
N ARG A 740 -18.94 8.52 1.02
CA ARG A 740 -19.30 8.15 -0.37
C ARG A 740 -20.81 8.20 -0.65
N GLN A 741 -21.60 7.92 0.38
CA GLN A 741 -23.06 7.88 0.32
C GLN A 741 -23.70 9.28 0.27
N LEU A 742 -22.89 10.35 0.40
CA LEU A 742 -23.33 11.74 0.29
C LEU A 742 -23.40 12.26 -1.16
N GLY A 743 -23.05 11.43 -2.16
CA GLY A 743 -23.24 11.74 -3.59
C GLY A 743 -22.36 12.89 -4.11
N TRP A 744 -21.23 13.16 -3.46
CA TRP A 744 -20.36 14.31 -3.78
C TRP A 744 -19.66 14.23 -5.14
N ASN A 745 -19.82 13.13 -5.88
CA ASN A 745 -19.42 13.00 -7.28
C ASN A 745 -20.44 13.62 -8.26
N ASN A 746 -21.70 13.86 -7.87
CA ASN A 746 -22.72 14.44 -8.73
C ASN A 746 -23.79 15.26 -7.95
N PRO A 747 -23.81 16.62 -8.06
CA PRO A 747 -22.86 17.46 -8.79
C PRO A 747 -21.48 17.44 -8.10
N PRO A 748 -20.37 17.44 -8.86
CA PRO A 748 -19.04 17.19 -8.31
C PRO A 748 -18.59 18.23 -7.28
N VAL A 749 -18.01 17.76 -6.19
CA VAL A 749 -17.23 18.55 -5.23
C VAL A 749 -15.77 18.51 -5.69
N GLU A 750 -15.27 19.68 -6.06
CA GLU A 750 -13.92 19.90 -6.54
C GLU A 750 -12.89 19.94 -5.40
N LEU A 751 -13.32 20.36 -4.20
CA LEU A 751 -12.48 20.42 -3.01
C LEU A 751 -13.31 20.19 -1.73
N LEU A 752 -12.94 19.17 -0.95
CA LEU A 752 -13.30 19.05 0.45
C LEU A 752 -12.19 19.67 1.31
N VAL A 753 -12.52 20.50 2.30
CA VAL A 753 -11.57 20.99 3.31
C VAL A 753 -12.03 20.50 4.69
N LEU A 754 -11.14 19.83 5.41
CA LEU A 754 -11.34 19.38 6.78
C LEU A 754 -10.38 20.16 7.70
N SER A 755 -10.88 21.16 8.41
CA SER A 755 -10.03 22.18 9.04
C SER A 755 -9.40 21.76 10.39
N SER A 756 -9.93 20.73 11.05
CA SER A 756 -9.53 20.38 12.42
C SER A 756 -9.44 18.86 12.65
N CYS A 757 -9.12 18.09 11.62
CA CYS A 757 -8.91 16.64 11.75
C CYS A 757 -7.54 16.26 12.32
N ARG A 758 -7.47 15.09 12.95
CA ARG A 758 -6.24 14.45 13.43
C ARG A 758 -6.12 13.05 12.84
N THR A 759 -5.12 12.84 11.99
CA THR A 759 -4.61 11.49 11.72
C THR A 759 -3.66 11.03 12.81
N ALA A 760 -3.66 9.74 13.17
CA ALA A 760 -2.59 9.17 13.96
C ALA A 760 -1.36 8.93 13.07
N LEU A 761 -0.34 9.76 13.25
CA LEU A 761 0.89 9.73 12.48
C LEU A 761 1.65 8.40 12.63
N GLY A 762 2.10 7.84 11.51
CA GLY A 762 2.95 6.66 11.49
C GLY A 762 2.24 5.33 11.76
N ASP A 763 0.90 5.32 11.81
CA ASP A 763 0.08 4.11 11.69
C ASP A 763 -0.22 3.86 10.20
N GLU A 764 0.14 2.68 9.68
CA GLU A 764 0.11 2.43 8.23
C GLU A 764 -1.31 2.19 7.68
N GLU A 765 -2.26 1.74 8.52
CA GLU A 765 -3.67 1.53 8.13
C GLU A 765 -4.46 2.84 8.08
N ILE A 766 -4.19 3.74 9.03
CA ILE A 766 -4.69 5.12 9.05
C ILE A 766 -4.10 5.89 7.87
N GLU A 767 -2.81 5.74 7.61
CA GLU A 767 -2.12 6.36 6.49
C GLU A 767 -2.72 5.96 5.13
N LEU A 768 -3.10 4.68 4.96
CA LEU A 768 -3.81 4.18 3.78
C LEU A 768 -5.21 4.81 3.63
N GLY A 769 -5.95 4.96 4.75
CA GLY A 769 -7.21 5.69 4.78
C GLY A 769 -7.07 7.16 4.39
N PHE A 770 -6.13 7.88 5.01
CA PHE A 770 -5.85 9.28 4.73
C PHE A 770 -5.43 9.53 3.28
N ALA A 771 -4.50 8.72 2.74
CA ALA A 771 -4.10 8.80 1.33
C ALA A 771 -5.28 8.54 0.37
N GLY A 772 -6.25 7.73 0.79
CA GLY A 772 -7.48 7.44 0.07
C GLY A 772 -8.61 8.47 0.25
N LEU A 773 -8.48 9.46 1.15
CA LEU A 773 -9.60 10.28 1.63
C LEU A 773 -10.43 10.94 0.52
N ALA A 774 -9.77 11.56 -0.46
CA ALA A 774 -10.46 12.20 -1.58
C ALA A 774 -11.29 11.19 -2.39
N PHE A 775 -10.69 10.03 -2.69
CA PHE A 775 -11.38 8.93 -3.36
C PHE A 775 -12.54 8.39 -2.51
N GLN A 776 -12.33 8.10 -1.22
CA GLN A 776 -13.38 7.62 -0.30
C GLN A 776 -14.59 8.56 -0.32
N ALA A 777 -14.37 9.86 -0.10
CA ALA A 777 -15.43 10.87 -0.06
C ALA A 777 -16.08 11.17 -1.43
N GLY A 778 -15.57 10.61 -2.53
CA GLY A 778 -16.11 10.84 -3.87
C GLY A 778 -15.84 12.25 -4.40
N VAL A 779 -14.77 12.90 -3.95
CA VAL A 779 -14.36 14.27 -4.32
C VAL A 779 -13.07 14.25 -5.12
N LYS A 780 -12.80 15.26 -5.95
CA LYS A 780 -11.53 15.30 -6.71
C LYS A 780 -10.30 15.53 -5.83
N SER A 781 -10.47 16.34 -4.79
CA SER A 781 -9.39 16.85 -3.95
C SER A 781 -9.88 16.96 -2.51
N ALA A 782 -9.05 16.57 -1.54
CA ALA A 782 -9.29 16.83 -0.12
C ALA A 782 -8.08 17.55 0.49
N LEU A 783 -8.34 18.58 1.30
CA LEU A 783 -7.35 19.26 2.13
C LEU A 783 -7.62 18.89 3.58
N ALA A 784 -6.67 18.21 4.23
CA ALA A 784 -6.82 17.75 5.61
C ALA A 784 -5.51 17.83 6.40
N SER A 785 -5.63 17.90 7.73
CA SER A 785 -4.51 17.99 8.67
C SER A 785 -3.97 16.63 9.11
N LEU A 786 -2.64 16.55 9.15
CA LEU A 786 -1.84 15.38 9.52
C LEU A 786 -1.76 15.15 11.04
N TRP A 787 -1.98 16.17 11.87
CA TRP A 787 -1.90 16.08 13.33
C TRP A 787 -2.81 17.09 14.04
N TYR A 788 -2.85 17.07 15.37
CA TYR A 788 -3.52 18.10 16.17
C TYR A 788 -2.88 19.47 15.96
N VAL A 789 -3.50 20.24 15.07
CA VAL A 789 -3.16 21.62 14.72
C VAL A 789 -3.55 22.60 15.82
N SER A 790 -2.85 23.72 15.89
CA SER A 790 -3.23 24.83 16.76
C SER A 790 -4.37 25.61 16.13
N ASP A 791 -5.47 25.82 16.85
CA ASP A 791 -6.67 26.57 16.40
C ASP A 791 -6.32 27.94 15.77
N ARG A 792 -5.35 28.65 16.36
CA ARG A 792 -4.80 29.92 15.84
C ARG A 792 -4.03 29.76 14.53
N GLY A 793 -3.31 28.64 14.38
CA GLY A 793 -2.54 28.30 13.17
C GLY A 793 -3.45 27.85 12.03
N THR A 794 -4.49 27.07 12.32
CA THR A 794 -5.55 26.73 11.36
C THR A 794 -6.22 27.97 10.81
N LEU A 795 -6.70 28.87 11.69
CA LEU A 795 -7.35 30.12 11.26
C LEU A 795 -6.44 30.97 10.37
N ALA A 796 -5.15 31.06 10.71
CA ALA A 796 -4.14 31.76 9.92
C ALA A 796 -3.96 31.12 8.53
N LEU A 797 -3.72 29.80 8.47
CA LEU A 797 -3.48 29.08 7.22
C LEU A 797 -4.72 29.09 6.32
N MET A 798 -5.92 28.90 6.87
CA MET A 798 -7.15 28.77 6.08
C MET A 798 -7.65 30.12 5.56
N SER A 799 -7.54 31.19 6.36
CA SER A 799 -7.84 32.55 5.89
C SER A 799 -6.97 32.92 4.68
N GLU A 800 -5.69 32.58 4.73
CA GLU A 800 -4.73 32.81 3.65
C GLU A 800 -4.90 31.82 2.48
N PHE A 801 -5.19 30.54 2.74
CA PHE A 801 -5.49 29.55 1.69
C PHE A 801 -6.69 29.97 0.84
N TYR A 802 -7.80 30.40 1.47
CA TYR A 802 -8.95 30.92 0.75
C TYR A 802 -8.71 32.29 0.08
N HIS A 803 -7.70 33.06 0.52
CA HIS A 803 -7.22 34.22 -0.23
C HIS A 803 -6.51 33.79 -1.52
N GLN A 804 -5.53 32.88 -1.41
CA GLN A 804 -4.72 32.39 -2.54
C GLN A 804 -5.53 31.59 -3.56
N LEU A 805 -6.53 30.81 -3.12
CA LEU A 805 -7.36 29.95 -3.96
C LEU A 805 -8.15 30.72 -5.04
N LYS A 806 -8.32 32.04 -4.88
CA LYS A 806 -8.94 32.92 -5.90
C LYS A 806 -8.01 33.21 -7.09
N ILE A 807 -6.70 33.26 -6.84
CA ILE A 807 -5.70 33.80 -7.77
C ILE A 807 -4.76 32.72 -8.31
N ALA A 808 -4.47 31.69 -7.52
CA ALA A 808 -3.68 30.53 -7.94
C ALA A 808 -4.32 29.79 -9.13
N PRO A 809 -3.52 29.17 -10.02
CA PRO A 809 -4.04 28.41 -11.15
C PRO A 809 -4.60 27.04 -10.75
N ILE A 810 -4.12 26.48 -9.64
CA ILE A 810 -4.44 25.14 -9.13
C ILE A 810 -4.53 25.11 -7.59
N LYS A 811 -5.26 24.13 -7.04
CA LYS A 811 -5.52 23.98 -5.59
C LYS A 811 -4.24 23.83 -4.76
N ALA A 812 -3.28 23.02 -5.21
CA ALA A 812 -2.04 22.77 -4.45
C ALA A 812 -1.10 23.99 -4.41
N GLU A 813 -1.15 24.87 -5.42
CA GLU A 813 -0.37 26.11 -5.42
C GLU A 813 -0.97 27.13 -4.44
N ALA A 814 -2.30 27.17 -4.28
CA ALA A 814 -2.95 28.00 -3.25
C ALA A 814 -2.51 27.60 -1.83
N LEU A 815 -2.43 26.30 -1.54
CA LEU A 815 -1.92 25.79 -0.26
C LEU A 815 -0.44 26.18 -0.06
N ARG A 816 0.39 25.97 -1.09
CA ARG A 816 1.82 26.32 -1.06
C ARG A 816 2.05 27.80 -0.77
N GLN A 817 1.33 28.71 -1.43
CA GLN A 817 1.47 30.14 -1.20
C GLN A 817 1.05 30.54 0.24
N ALA A 818 0.03 29.90 0.80
CA ALA A 818 -0.35 30.11 2.21
C ALA A 818 0.72 29.59 3.19
N GLN A 819 1.31 28.43 2.90
CA GLN A 819 2.39 27.86 3.70
C GLN A 819 3.67 28.72 3.65
N ILE A 820 4.02 29.27 2.49
CA ILE A 820 5.12 30.22 2.31
C ILE A 820 4.84 31.52 3.08
N ALA A 821 3.64 32.08 2.99
CA ALA A 821 3.30 33.32 3.69
C ALA A 821 3.37 33.20 5.23
N MET A 822 3.09 32.03 5.79
CA MET A 822 3.31 31.75 7.21
C MET A 822 4.80 31.53 7.54
N LEU A 823 5.53 30.77 6.71
CA LEU A 823 6.98 30.53 6.84
C LEU A 823 7.80 31.83 6.83
N GLU A 824 7.48 32.75 5.93
CA GLU A 824 8.21 34.02 5.76
C GLU A 824 7.81 35.10 6.78
N GLY A 825 6.79 34.85 7.62
CA GLY A 825 6.30 35.79 8.64
C GLY A 825 5.37 36.89 8.10
N ASP A 826 4.94 36.76 6.84
CA ASP A 826 3.95 37.62 6.18
C ASP A 826 2.57 37.49 6.88
N ILE A 827 2.25 36.32 7.47
CA ILE A 827 1.07 36.08 8.29
C ILE A 827 1.46 36.01 9.77
N ARG A 828 0.94 36.92 10.60
CA ARG A 828 1.28 36.98 12.03
C ARG A 828 0.10 37.40 12.91
N ILE A 829 0.19 37.09 14.20
CA ILE A 829 -0.77 37.46 15.25
C ILE A 829 -0.11 38.46 16.18
N ASP A 830 -0.59 39.70 16.18
CA ASP A 830 -0.13 40.78 17.07
C ASP A 830 -1.30 41.21 17.98
N SER A 831 -1.13 41.17 19.30
CA SER A 831 -2.11 41.72 20.27
C SER A 831 -3.56 41.22 20.10
N GLY A 832 -3.72 39.95 19.70
CA GLY A 832 -5.03 39.35 19.41
C GLY A 832 -5.59 39.67 18.02
N ILE A 833 -4.79 40.22 17.10
CA ILE A 833 -5.17 40.49 15.71
C ILE A 833 -4.29 39.65 14.78
N LEU A 834 -4.90 38.71 14.07
CA LEU A 834 -4.31 38.04 12.92
C LEU A 834 -4.28 39.04 11.75
N SER A 835 -3.12 39.24 11.12
CA SER A 835 -2.98 40.18 10.00
C SER A 835 -1.95 39.71 8.98
N ARG A 836 -2.13 40.15 7.73
CA ARG A 836 -1.08 40.08 6.72
C ARG A 836 -0.21 41.33 6.74
N VAL A 837 1.09 41.13 6.93
CA VAL A 837 2.12 42.12 6.66
C VAL A 837 2.31 42.21 5.15
N SER A 838 2.30 43.41 4.58
CA SER A 838 2.75 43.60 3.21
C SER A 838 3.88 44.59 3.15
N THR A 839 4.99 44.19 2.53
CA THR A 839 6.08 45.07 2.10
C THR A 839 5.63 46.07 1.02
N SER A 840 4.44 45.86 0.42
CA SER A 840 3.82 46.78 -0.52
C SER A 840 2.72 47.62 0.14
N VAL A 841 2.74 48.94 -0.08
CA VAL A 841 1.86 49.95 0.56
C VAL A 841 0.40 49.89 0.03
N LYS A 842 -0.06 48.77 -0.51
CA LYS A 842 -1.39 48.61 -1.14
C LYS A 842 -2.18 47.36 -0.73
N ALA A 843 -1.68 46.54 0.20
CA ALA A 843 -2.34 45.29 0.60
C ALA A 843 -2.71 45.20 2.10
N SER A 844 -2.88 46.33 2.79
CA SER A 844 -3.47 46.38 4.14
C SER A 844 -4.99 46.20 4.10
N ARG A 845 -5.45 44.98 3.76
CA ARG A 845 -6.87 44.57 3.74
C ARG A 845 -7.01 43.14 4.24
N GLY A 846 -7.55 42.97 5.45
CA GLY A 846 -7.73 41.67 6.09
C GLY A 846 -7.00 41.56 7.43
N SER A 847 -7.43 42.36 8.40
CA SER A 847 -7.11 42.12 9.82
C SER A 847 -8.29 41.38 10.44
N ILE A 848 -8.02 40.26 11.10
CA ILE A 848 -9.01 39.38 11.72
C ILE A 848 -8.78 39.44 13.23
N ALA A 849 -9.77 39.94 13.96
CA ALA A 849 -9.74 39.93 15.42
C ALA A 849 -9.95 38.49 15.93
N LEU A 850 -9.08 38.04 16.84
CA LEU A 850 -9.21 36.75 17.50
C LEU A 850 -10.25 36.82 18.63
N PRO A 851 -10.98 35.72 18.89
CA PRO A 851 -11.80 35.58 20.08
C PRO A 851 -10.91 35.60 21.33
N ARG A 852 -11.45 35.98 22.49
CA ARG A 852 -10.66 36.25 23.71
C ARG A 852 -9.92 35.01 24.21
N GLU A 853 -10.52 33.85 23.99
CA GLU A 853 -10.04 32.51 24.27
C GLU A 853 -8.76 32.19 23.47
N LEU A 854 -8.55 32.87 22.33
CA LEU A 854 -7.36 32.79 21.49
C LEU A 854 -6.41 33.98 21.66
N ILE A 855 -6.60 34.81 22.69
CA ILE A 855 -5.59 35.79 23.12
C ILE A 855 -4.75 35.13 24.23
N GLY A 856 -3.48 34.85 23.93
CA GLY A 856 -2.53 34.26 24.89
C GLY A 856 -1.65 35.31 25.56
N ALA A 857 -0.90 34.90 26.59
CA ALA A 857 0.15 35.72 27.19
C ALA A 857 1.30 36.04 26.20
N GLU A 858 1.52 35.17 25.22
CA GLU A 858 2.50 35.33 24.15
C GLU A 858 1.86 35.13 22.76
N ASN A 859 2.40 35.82 21.76
CA ASN A 859 2.03 35.65 20.35
C ASN A 859 2.75 34.39 19.79
N PRO A 860 2.05 33.45 19.14
CA PRO A 860 2.69 32.26 18.59
C PRO A 860 3.55 32.60 17.36
N ASN A 861 4.78 32.10 17.30
CA ASN A 861 5.64 32.24 16.13
C ASN A 861 5.19 31.29 15.00
N LEU A 862 4.30 31.77 14.12
CA LEU A 862 3.72 31.00 13.02
C LEU A 862 4.74 30.53 11.95
N THR A 863 5.99 31.01 11.97
CA THR A 863 7.03 30.61 11.01
C THR A 863 7.54 29.17 11.22
N HIS A 864 7.29 28.55 12.39
CA HIS A 864 7.73 27.18 12.66
C HIS A 864 6.89 26.14 11.88
N PRO A 865 7.49 25.10 11.26
CA PRO A 865 6.78 24.09 10.46
C PRO A 865 5.54 23.46 11.10
N TYR A 866 5.50 23.32 12.42
CA TYR A 866 4.33 22.86 13.19
C TYR A 866 3.00 23.53 12.78
N TYR A 867 3.03 24.82 12.41
CA TYR A 867 1.83 25.59 12.09
C TYR A 867 1.41 25.48 10.61
N TRP A 868 2.37 25.49 9.67
CA TRP A 868 2.07 25.52 8.23
C TRP A 868 2.20 24.16 7.52
N SER A 869 3.15 23.30 7.91
CA SER A 869 3.38 21.99 7.26
C SER A 869 2.35 20.91 7.64
N ALA A 870 1.39 21.24 8.50
CA ALA A 870 0.40 20.32 9.05
C ALA A 870 -0.68 19.87 8.06
N PHE A 871 -0.94 20.64 7.01
CA PHE A 871 -1.99 20.35 6.04
C PHE A 871 -1.42 19.83 4.71
N MET A 872 -2.11 18.84 4.13
CA MET A 872 -1.73 18.19 2.88
C MET A 872 -2.91 18.16 1.91
N MET A 873 -2.63 18.43 0.64
CA MET A 873 -3.56 18.20 -0.47
C MET A 873 -3.54 16.72 -0.85
N ILE A 874 -4.71 16.10 -0.98
CA ILE A 874 -4.91 14.68 -1.23
C ILE A 874 -5.75 14.53 -2.49
N GLY A 875 -5.39 13.59 -3.37
CA GLY A 875 -6.00 13.46 -4.69
C GLY A 875 -5.46 14.51 -5.67
N SER A 876 -6.35 15.00 -6.54
CA SER A 876 -6.00 15.87 -7.65
C SER A 876 -5.50 17.24 -7.14
N PRO A 877 -4.26 17.68 -7.45
CA PRO A 877 -3.77 18.99 -6.99
C PRO A 877 -4.29 20.17 -7.83
N TRP A 878 -5.01 19.87 -8.92
CA TRP A 878 -5.42 20.78 -9.97
C TRP A 878 -6.76 21.47 -9.66
#